data_AF-A0A8C3HT39-F1
#
_entry.id   AF-A0A8C3HT39-F1
#
_cell.length_a   1.000
_cell.length_b   1.000
_cell.length_c   1.000
_cell.angle_alpha   90.00
_cell.angle_beta   90.00
_cell.angle_gamma   90.00
#
_symmetry.space_group_name_H-M   'P 1'
#
loop_
_entity.id
_entity.type
_entity.pdbx_description
1 polymer ?
#
loop_
_entity_poly.entity_id
_entity_poly.type
_entity_poly.pdbx_seq_one_letter_code
_entity_poly.pdbx_strand_id
1 'polypeptide(L)'
;MKVIDIMTTIRHRKGIKVTEVAEDHLAQEKNVKPDGKVGSGEKLWKRLSLTVGGTVAISLGLLTSVYVATLHENDLWFSNIKEDFGMIQSCSRVHSCKEVEREISFRTECGLYYSYYKEMLQATSIQQGLHGLIYDNKTESLRTINVLERMNVYQEVFLSILYRILPIQKYLEPVYFYIYTLFGLQALYVIALYVTSWLLSGTWLSGLLAAFWYITNRIDTTRVEFTIPLRENWALPFFAVQIAAITYLFRSHLRPLHEKLTLLAVFISTFLFSLTWQFNQFMMLMQALVLFILDCLDMLPTAKVTWLYIIQLTGILLVCVLQFFNSMILGSLLISFNVSVLLARTVQKNMKMGCLLNRLGKLFFHVLMVLCLTLLVNNFIKKILNLESDEHIFKFLKAKFGFGATRDFDANLYLCEEAFGLLPFNTFARLSDTLLFYAYLFVLLLMAIAAAVVAYQNLSGSANVQSTDKMEICTIVLKPGAAYNLMHTVLFGCLALSTMRMKYLWTSHMCVFASFGLCSTEVWGFVLKSVRLYTPQRLCVIRYLVPIITLLYLSYKFCPGMMDELSELREFYDPDTVELMNWIKSNTPKKAVIAGSMQLLAGVKLCTGRILTNHPHYEDKSLRERTKQVYQVYAKRSPEDVYSILRSFGTNYVILEDSICYERRHSRGCRLRDLLDIANGHVMDGLGENEPDLKASLYPRFCEEIKKNLSSYSMYFTRVFQNKTFHVYKLAKHK
;
A
#
# COMPACT_ATOMS: atom_id res chain seq x y z
N MET A 1 42.32 69.65 -36.20
CA MET A 1 42.44 70.69 -37.24
C MET A 1 41.07 70.83 -37.90
N LYS A 2 40.39 71.98 -37.70
CA LYS A 2 39.15 72.53 -38.36
C LYS A 2 37.91 71.61 -38.36
N VAL A 3 36.81 71.85 -37.62
CA VAL A 3 35.86 72.99 -37.47
C VAL A 3 35.21 73.41 -38.80
N ILE A 4 33.87 73.63 -38.74
CA ILE A 4 32.89 74.28 -39.65
C ILE A 4 31.74 73.28 -39.96
N ASP A 5 30.43 73.50 -39.70
CA ASP A 5 29.66 74.75 -39.55
C ASP A 5 28.27 74.61 -38.84
N ILE A 6 27.93 75.67 -38.08
CA ILE A 6 26.71 76.54 -38.03
C ILE A 6 25.31 75.93 -37.83
N MET A 7 24.64 76.17 -36.68
CA MET A 7 23.71 77.29 -36.29
C MET A 7 22.37 77.26 -37.07
N THR A 8 21.18 77.44 -36.47
CA THR A 8 20.73 78.64 -35.73
C THR A 8 19.34 78.42 -35.06
N THR A 9 19.17 78.93 -33.81
CA THR A 9 18.01 79.63 -33.18
C THR A 9 16.56 79.12 -33.35
N ILE A 10 15.66 79.13 -32.34
CA ILE A 10 15.09 80.29 -31.62
C ILE A 10 14.44 79.80 -30.29
N ARG A 11 14.48 80.64 -29.25
CA ARG A 11 13.90 80.45 -27.90
C ARG A 11 12.76 81.44 -27.68
N HIS A 12 11.63 81.02 -27.13
CA HIS A 12 10.66 81.90 -26.44
C HIS A 12 10.45 81.41 -24.99
N ARG A 13 10.31 82.36 -24.06
CA ARG A 13 10.43 82.18 -22.60
C ARG A 13 9.33 82.98 -21.87
N LYS A 14 9.02 82.54 -20.64
CA LYS A 14 8.39 83.21 -19.46
C LYS A 14 6.87 82.99 -19.28
N GLY A 15 6.34 82.80 -18.07
CA GLY A 15 6.91 82.73 -16.70
C GLY A 15 5.89 82.10 -15.70
N ILE A 16 6.27 81.30 -14.69
CA ILE A 16 6.61 81.58 -13.24
C ILE A 16 5.63 82.58 -12.56
N LYS A 17 4.88 82.29 -11.47
CA LYS A 17 5.26 81.95 -10.05
C LYS A 17 4.06 81.42 -9.21
N VAL A 18 4.20 80.34 -8.40
CA VAL A 18 4.50 80.21 -6.90
C VAL A 18 3.23 80.42 -6.05
N THR A 19 2.78 79.64 -5.04
CA THR A 19 3.34 78.79 -3.93
C THR A 19 2.22 77.82 -3.45
N GLU A 20 2.46 76.64 -2.87
CA GLU A 20 2.47 76.39 -1.40
C GLU A 20 2.83 74.90 -1.08
N VAL A 21 3.29 74.69 0.15
CA VAL A 21 3.96 73.51 0.74
C VAL A 21 2.97 72.55 1.41
N ALA A 22 3.21 71.24 1.33
CA ALA A 22 2.88 70.27 2.38
C ALA A 22 3.77 69.00 2.27
N GLU A 23 4.25 68.54 3.43
CA GLU A 23 5.01 67.30 3.71
C GLU A 23 4.28 66.05 3.15
N ASP A 24 4.90 64.92 2.78
CA ASP A 24 5.76 64.09 3.62
C ASP A 24 6.48 62.97 2.79
N HIS A 25 7.57 62.44 3.35
CA HIS A 25 8.48 61.46 2.75
C HIS A 25 7.87 60.06 2.48
N LEU A 26 8.14 59.45 1.31
CA LEU A 26 8.38 58.00 1.23
C LEU A 26 9.08 57.53 -0.06
N ALA A 27 9.94 56.54 0.11
CA ALA A 27 10.96 56.05 -0.81
C ALA A 27 10.42 55.49 -2.15
N GLN A 28 11.08 55.88 -3.23
CA GLN A 28 10.85 55.39 -4.58
C GLN A 28 11.78 54.19 -4.86
N GLU A 29 11.25 52.98 -4.64
CA GLU A 29 11.91 51.73 -5.01
C GLU A 29 11.80 51.50 -6.53
N LYS A 30 12.94 51.28 -7.18
CA LYS A 30 13.07 51.03 -8.61
C LYS A 30 12.38 49.72 -9.00
N ASN A 31 11.24 49.83 -9.67
CA ASN A 31 10.65 48.77 -10.50
C ASN A 31 11.57 48.46 -11.69
N VAL A 32 12.35 47.37 -11.62
CA VAL A 32 12.94 46.73 -12.80
C VAL A 32 11.92 45.73 -13.36
N LYS A 33 11.25 46.13 -14.45
CA LYS A 33 10.47 45.23 -15.30
C LYS A 33 11.38 44.12 -15.85
N PRO A 34 10.97 42.83 -15.84
CA PRO A 34 11.67 41.79 -16.58
C PRO A 34 11.10 41.77 -18.00
N ASP A 35 11.58 42.67 -18.86
CA ASP A 35 11.33 42.55 -20.31
C ASP A 35 12.62 42.09 -20.98
N GLY A 36 12.75 40.77 -21.07
CA GLY A 36 13.85 40.08 -21.75
C GLY A 36 13.29 38.91 -22.53
N LYS A 37 13.37 38.98 -23.85
CA LYS A 37 12.94 37.94 -24.80
C LYS A 37 13.52 36.57 -24.40
N VAL A 38 12.68 35.69 -23.84
CA VAL A 38 13.03 34.28 -23.58
C VAL A 38 13.20 33.56 -24.92
N GLY A 39 14.44 33.16 -25.23
CA GLY A 39 14.85 32.62 -26.53
C GLY A 39 14.17 31.30 -26.92
N SER A 40 13.97 31.13 -28.24
CA SER A 40 13.40 29.93 -28.87
C SER A 40 14.07 28.60 -28.44
N GLY A 41 15.38 28.64 -28.17
CA GLY A 41 16.18 27.46 -27.77
C GLY A 41 15.82 26.88 -26.40
N GLU A 42 15.45 27.68 -25.41
CA GLU A 42 15.10 27.17 -24.06
C GLU A 42 13.74 26.45 -24.08
N LYS A 43 12.80 26.93 -24.91
CA LYS A 43 11.52 26.27 -25.15
C LYS A 43 11.71 24.96 -25.91
N LEU A 44 12.61 24.93 -26.89
CA LEU A 44 12.96 23.72 -27.63
C LEU A 44 13.60 22.66 -26.72
N TRP A 45 14.56 23.05 -25.88
CA TRP A 45 15.21 22.15 -24.92
C TRP A 45 14.22 21.57 -23.88
N LYS A 46 13.31 22.40 -23.36
CA LYS A 46 12.24 21.93 -22.46
C LYS A 46 11.31 20.95 -23.15
N ARG A 47 10.95 21.17 -24.41
CA ARG A 47 10.13 20.23 -25.19
C ARG A 47 10.88 18.92 -25.43
N LEU A 48 12.14 18.99 -25.84
CA LEU A 48 12.97 17.80 -26.08
C LEU A 48 13.19 16.98 -24.80
N SER A 49 13.47 17.64 -23.68
CA SER A 49 13.60 16.96 -22.38
C SER A 49 12.28 16.33 -21.94
N LEU A 50 11.14 16.95 -22.25
CA LEU A 50 9.83 16.40 -21.92
C LEU A 50 9.53 15.16 -22.77
N THR A 51 9.80 15.21 -24.08
CA THR A 51 9.59 14.08 -24.99
C THR A 51 10.50 12.91 -24.65
N VAL A 52 11.81 13.15 -24.54
CA VAL A 52 12.80 12.09 -24.20
C VAL A 52 12.49 11.50 -22.83
N GLY A 53 12.34 12.35 -21.81
CA GLY A 53 12.08 11.88 -20.46
C GLY A 53 10.74 11.15 -20.32
N GLY A 54 9.71 11.55 -21.09
CA GLY A 54 8.42 10.88 -21.17
C GLY A 54 8.48 9.52 -21.86
N THR A 55 9.20 9.43 -23.00
CA THR A 55 9.43 8.15 -23.69
C THR A 55 10.19 7.19 -22.79
N VAL A 56 11.26 7.63 -22.12
CA VAL A 56 12.03 6.81 -21.16
C VAL A 56 11.14 6.32 -20.02
N ALA A 57 10.27 7.16 -19.47
CA ALA A 57 9.34 6.77 -18.41
C ALA A 57 8.43 5.62 -18.86
N ILE A 58 7.81 5.76 -20.04
CA ILE A 58 6.91 4.75 -20.60
C ILE A 58 7.67 3.46 -20.91
N SER A 59 8.84 3.55 -21.54
CA SER A 59 9.69 2.39 -21.85
C SER A 59 10.10 1.63 -20.60
N LEU A 60 10.54 2.31 -19.54
CA LEU A 60 10.91 1.67 -18.27
C LEU A 60 9.70 1.05 -17.55
N GLY A 61 8.56 1.72 -17.56
CA GLY A 61 7.32 1.17 -17.01
C GLY A 61 6.91 -0.12 -17.71
N LEU A 62 6.90 -0.11 -19.05
CA LEU A 62 6.59 -1.29 -19.86
C LEU A 62 7.63 -2.40 -19.65
N LEU A 63 8.93 -2.07 -19.64
CA LEU A 63 10.00 -3.03 -19.37
C LEU A 63 9.83 -3.69 -18.01
N THR A 64 9.45 -2.92 -16.97
CA THR A 64 9.23 -3.47 -15.63
C THR A 64 8.03 -4.40 -15.59
N SER A 65 6.95 -4.06 -16.30
CA SER A 65 5.78 -4.93 -16.42
C SER A 65 6.15 -6.25 -17.10
N VAL A 66 6.89 -6.19 -18.21
CA VAL A 66 7.38 -7.40 -18.90
C VAL A 66 8.32 -8.19 -18.00
N TYR A 67 9.25 -7.53 -17.31
CA TYR A 67 10.18 -8.17 -16.38
C TYR A 67 9.45 -8.97 -15.29
N VAL A 68 8.46 -8.37 -14.61
CA VAL A 68 7.69 -9.05 -13.57
C VAL A 68 6.82 -10.17 -14.16
N ALA A 69 6.27 -9.98 -15.36
CA ALA A 69 5.50 -11.02 -16.04
C ALA A 69 6.38 -12.22 -16.42
N THR A 70 7.59 -11.98 -16.93
CA THR A 70 8.56 -13.03 -17.27
C THR A 70 9.05 -13.77 -16.03
N LEU A 71 9.35 -13.06 -14.94
CA LEU A 71 9.69 -13.71 -13.67
C LEU A 71 8.57 -14.62 -13.16
N HIS A 72 7.33 -14.12 -13.19
CA HIS A 72 6.17 -14.92 -12.80
C HIS A 72 6.02 -16.19 -13.65
N GLU A 73 6.20 -16.05 -14.97
CA GLU A 73 6.15 -17.17 -15.90
C GLU A 73 7.26 -18.18 -15.61
N ASN A 74 8.48 -17.71 -15.40
CA ASN A 74 9.65 -18.56 -15.16
C ASN A 74 9.63 -19.23 -13.78
N ASP A 75 9.12 -18.57 -12.74
CA ASP A 75 9.07 -19.11 -11.39
C ASP A 75 7.96 -20.17 -11.21
N LEU A 76 6.85 -20.03 -11.93
CA LEU A 76 5.69 -20.93 -11.80
C LEU A 76 5.49 -21.87 -12.98
N TRP A 77 6.22 -21.67 -14.10
CA TRP A 77 5.97 -22.31 -15.39
C TRP A 77 4.51 -22.12 -15.86
N PHE A 78 3.93 -20.95 -15.56
CA PHE A 78 2.48 -20.76 -15.49
C PHE A 78 1.73 -21.07 -16.80
N SER A 79 2.34 -20.78 -17.95
CA SER A 79 1.75 -21.00 -19.27
C SER A 79 1.91 -22.42 -19.79
N ASN A 80 3.04 -23.10 -19.52
CA ASN A 80 3.25 -24.49 -19.95
C ASN A 80 2.92 -25.57 -18.90
N ILE A 81 2.29 -25.21 -17.76
CA ILE A 81 1.49 -26.18 -16.96
C ILE A 81 0.51 -26.97 -17.86
N LYS A 82 0.17 -26.44 -19.04
CA LYS A 82 -0.67 -27.09 -20.05
C LYS A 82 0.01 -28.22 -20.84
N GLU A 83 1.34 -28.27 -20.98
CA GLU A 83 2.00 -29.10 -22.02
C GLU A 83 2.64 -30.42 -21.53
N ASP A 84 3.20 -30.53 -20.32
CA ASP A 84 4.13 -31.64 -20.01
C ASP A 84 3.54 -33.01 -19.61
N PHE A 85 2.21 -33.17 -19.54
CA PHE A 85 1.58 -34.50 -19.38
C PHE A 85 0.94 -35.02 -20.68
N GLY A 86 1.74 -35.02 -21.75
CA GLY A 86 1.43 -35.60 -23.07
C GLY A 86 1.56 -37.12 -23.18
N MET A 87 1.43 -37.87 -22.08
CA MET A 87 1.59 -39.34 -22.09
C MET A 87 0.49 -40.10 -21.32
N ILE A 88 -0.73 -39.55 -21.17
CA ILE A 88 -1.93 -40.34 -20.83
C ILE A 88 -3.12 -39.81 -21.63
N GLN A 89 -3.25 -40.32 -22.86
CA GLN A 89 -4.29 -39.94 -23.81
C GLN A 89 -5.57 -40.73 -23.52
N SER A 90 -6.45 -40.20 -22.66
CA SER A 90 -7.88 -40.55 -22.56
C SER A 90 -8.64 -39.61 -21.62
N CYS A 91 -9.82 -39.14 -22.04
CA CYS A 91 -10.87 -38.40 -21.32
C CYS A 91 -10.78 -36.86 -21.21
N SER A 92 -11.95 -36.23 -21.36
CA SER A 92 -12.32 -34.85 -20.96
C SER A 92 -12.00 -34.48 -19.49
N ARG A 93 -11.38 -35.39 -18.70
CA ARG A 93 -10.82 -35.12 -17.38
C ARG A 93 -9.50 -34.35 -17.43
N VAL A 94 -8.71 -34.50 -18.49
CA VAL A 94 -7.37 -33.89 -18.59
C VAL A 94 -7.42 -32.35 -18.57
N HIS A 95 -8.41 -31.73 -19.24
CA HIS A 95 -8.54 -30.26 -19.23
C HIS A 95 -8.94 -29.71 -17.85
N SER A 96 -9.74 -30.46 -17.09
CA SER A 96 -10.14 -30.08 -15.73
C SER A 96 -9.00 -30.19 -14.73
N CYS A 97 -8.10 -31.18 -14.87
CA CYS A 97 -6.94 -31.32 -13.97
C CYS A 97 -5.91 -30.21 -14.20
N LYS A 98 -5.66 -29.84 -15.47
CA LYS A 98 -4.73 -28.76 -15.85
C LYS A 98 -5.18 -27.37 -15.42
N GLU A 99 -6.49 -27.13 -15.34
CA GLU A 99 -7.04 -25.87 -14.79
C GLU A 99 -6.84 -25.79 -13.27
N VAL A 100 -6.96 -26.92 -12.55
CA VAL A 100 -6.78 -27.00 -11.10
C VAL A 100 -5.34 -26.71 -10.70
N GLU A 101 -4.35 -27.27 -11.40
CA GLU A 101 -2.92 -27.00 -11.13
C GLU A 101 -2.59 -25.50 -11.19
N ARG A 102 -3.06 -24.82 -12.24
CA ARG A 102 -2.89 -23.39 -12.39
C ARG A 102 -3.65 -22.59 -11.33
N GLU A 103 -4.85 -23.02 -10.97
CA GLU A 103 -5.66 -22.36 -9.93
C GLU A 103 -5.07 -22.50 -8.52
N ILE A 104 -4.38 -23.60 -8.22
CA ILE A 104 -3.72 -23.81 -6.92
C ILE A 104 -2.56 -22.83 -6.68
N SER A 105 -1.96 -22.28 -7.75
CA SER A 105 -0.98 -21.19 -7.62
C SER A 105 -1.56 -19.94 -6.95
N PHE A 106 -2.88 -19.69 -7.09
CA PHE A 106 -3.57 -18.62 -6.38
C PHE A 106 -3.90 -19.03 -4.94
N ARG A 107 -2.90 -18.95 -4.06
CA ARG A 107 -3.03 -19.30 -2.64
C ARG A 107 -3.80 -18.23 -1.85
N THR A 108 -4.41 -18.63 -0.72
CA THR A 108 -4.99 -17.70 0.28
C THR A 108 -6.01 -16.72 -0.31
N GLU A 109 -5.99 -15.43 0.06
CA GLU A 109 -6.91 -14.42 -0.45
C GLU A 109 -6.91 -14.28 -1.98
N CYS A 110 -5.78 -14.55 -2.65
CA CYS A 110 -5.68 -14.47 -4.11
C CYS A 110 -6.66 -15.42 -4.80
N GLY A 111 -6.74 -16.66 -4.32
CA GLY A 111 -7.67 -17.66 -4.85
C GLY A 111 -9.12 -17.28 -4.61
N LEU A 112 -9.39 -16.68 -3.45
CA LEU A 112 -10.72 -16.18 -3.11
C LEU A 112 -11.16 -15.05 -4.07
N TYR A 113 -10.30 -14.07 -4.32
CA TYR A 113 -10.61 -12.98 -5.26
C TYR A 113 -10.81 -13.48 -6.68
N TYR A 114 -9.90 -14.32 -7.18
CA TYR A 114 -10.03 -14.88 -8.52
C TYR A 114 -11.30 -15.74 -8.67
N SER A 115 -11.76 -16.40 -7.60
CA SER A 115 -13.02 -17.16 -7.62
C SER A 115 -14.25 -16.28 -7.93
N TYR A 116 -14.29 -15.03 -7.46
CA TYR A 116 -15.40 -14.10 -7.75
C TYR A 116 -15.36 -13.59 -9.19
N TYR A 117 -14.15 -13.34 -9.72
CA TYR A 117 -13.97 -13.03 -11.14
C TYR A 117 -14.49 -14.19 -12.02
N LYS A 118 -14.12 -15.43 -11.67
CA LYS A 118 -14.58 -16.64 -12.36
C LYS A 118 -16.10 -16.80 -12.29
N GLU A 119 -16.71 -16.55 -11.14
CA GLU A 119 -18.18 -16.61 -10.97
C GLU A 119 -18.92 -15.62 -11.88
N MET A 120 -18.42 -14.38 -12.00
CA MET A 120 -18.99 -13.37 -12.90
C MET A 120 -18.92 -13.76 -14.38
N LEU A 121 -17.85 -14.46 -14.78
CA LEU A 121 -17.67 -14.96 -16.15
C LEU A 121 -18.55 -16.18 -16.46
N GLN A 122 -18.76 -17.05 -15.47
CA GLN A 122 -19.60 -18.24 -15.61
C GLN A 122 -21.11 -17.92 -15.56
N ALA A 123 -21.49 -16.77 -15.02
CA ALA A 123 -22.89 -16.33 -14.99
C ALA A 123 -23.45 -16.03 -16.39
N THR A 124 -24.70 -16.46 -16.65
CA THR A 124 -25.31 -16.29 -17.98
C THR A 124 -25.42 -14.83 -18.40
N SER A 125 -25.69 -13.92 -17.46
CA SER A 125 -25.73 -12.47 -17.66
C SER A 125 -24.94 -11.72 -16.59
N ILE A 126 -24.54 -10.48 -16.88
CA ILE A 126 -23.85 -9.60 -15.92
C ILE A 126 -24.75 -9.35 -14.69
N GLN A 127 -26.04 -9.13 -14.90
CA GLN A 127 -27.01 -8.91 -13.83
C GLN A 127 -27.12 -10.15 -12.91
N GLN A 128 -27.16 -11.35 -13.49
CA GLN A 128 -27.19 -12.57 -12.69
C GLN A 128 -25.89 -12.78 -11.90
N GLY A 129 -24.73 -12.46 -12.50
CA GLY A 129 -23.45 -12.50 -11.81
C GLY A 129 -23.41 -11.54 -10.61
N LEU A 130 -23.81 -10.28 -10.81
CA LEU A 130 -23.90 -9.28 -9.75
C LEU A 130 -24.85 -9.71 -8.65
N HIS A 131 -26.03 -10.22 -9.00
CA HIS A 131 -26.98 -10.75 -8.02
C HIS A 131 -26.40 -11.92 -7.24
N GLY A 132 -25.63 -12.79 -7.89
CA GLY A 132 -24.92 -13.90 -7.23
C GLY A 132 -23.89 -13.43 -6.21
N LEU A 133 -23.16 -12.33 -6.49
CA LEU A 133 -22.20 -11.76 -5.55
C LEU A 133 -22.85 -10.98 -4.40
N ILE A 134 -24.00 -10.32 -4.65
CA ILE A 134 -24.73 -9.57 -3.60
C ILE A 134 -25.44 -10.53 -2.64
N TYR A 135 -25.97 -11.64 -3.15
CA TYR A 135 -26.67 -12.66 -2.37
C TYR A 135 -25.89 -13.98 -2.37
N ASP A 136 -24.63 -13.92 -1.96
CA ASP A 136 -23.76 -15.09 -2.01
C ASP A 136 -23.99 -16.01 -0.81
N ASN A 137 -24.34 -17.26 -1.10
CA ASN A 137 -24.51 -18.34 -0.10
C ASN A 137 -23.46 -19.46 -0.25
N LYS A 138 -22.42 -19.24 -1.06
CA LYS A 138 -21.36 -20.22 -1.33
C LYS A 138 -20.07 -19.93 -0.57
N THR A 139 -19.80 -18.67 -0.24
CA THR A 139 -18.59 -18.28 0.51
C THR A 139 -18.67 -18.68 1.98
N GLU A 140 -19.81 -18.46 2.63
CA GLU A 140 -20.00 -18.79 4.05
C GLU A 140 -21.21 -19.70 4.23
N SER A 141 -21.00 -20.92 4.74
CA SER A 141 -22.13 -21.83 4.96
C SER A 141 -23.13 -21.29 5.99
N LEU A 142 -24.41 -21.55 5.72
CA LEU A 142 -25.56 -21.14 6.54
C LEU A 142 -25.78 -19.62 6.60
N ARG A 143 -25.11 -18.84 5.75
CA ARG A 143 -25.25 -17.39 5.68
C ARG A 143 -25.33 -16.93 4.23
N THR A 144 -25.96 -15.77 4.05
CA THR A 144 -25.92 -15.03 2.79
C THR A 144 -25.16 -13.75 3.05
N ILE A 145 -24.12 -13.49 2.28
CA ILE A 145 -23.27 -12.30 2.43
C ILE A 145 -23.26 -11.48 1.15
N ASN A 146 -23.14 -10.16 1.31
CA ASN A 146 -22.85 -9.26 0.20
C ASN A 146 -21.34 -9.16 0.00
N VAL A 147 -20.84 -9.82 -1.05
CA VAL A 147 -19.41 -9.85 -1.35
C VAL A 147 -18.88 -8.47 -1.75
N LEU A 148 -19.70 -7.65 -2.41
CA LEU A 148 -19.29 -6.30 -2.85
C LEU A 148 -19.08 -5.35 -1.68
N GLU A 149 -19.96 -5.42 -0.70
CA GLU A 149 -19.87 -4.64 0.54
C GLU A 149 -18.65 -5.02 1.39
N ARG A 150 -18.32 -6.31 1.44
CA ARG A 150 -17.36 -6.85 2.42
C ARG A 150 -15.95 -7.14 1.87
N MET A 151 -15.80 -7.58 0.63
CA MET A 151 -14.54 -8.13 0.10
C MET A 151 -13.78 -7.20 -0.87
N ASN A 152 -14.28 -5.97 -1.07
CA ASN A 152 -13.77 -4.98 -2.02
C ASN A 152 -13.44 -5.57 -3.40
N VAL A 153 -14.36 -6.33 -4.01
CA VAL A 153 -14.15 -7.05 -5.30
C VAL A 153 -14.53 -6.26 -6.56
N TYR A 154 -14.54 -4.93 -6.47
CA TYR A 154 -14.99 -4.06 -7.59
C TYR A 154 -14.09 -4.20 -8.82
N GLN A 155 -12.78 -4.38 -8.62
CA GLN A 155 -11.83 -4.62 -9.70
C GLN A 155 -12.10 -5.94 -10.43
N GLU A 156 -12.45 -7.01 -9.72
CA GLU A 156 -12.84 -8.29 -10.35
C GLU A 156 -14.13 -8.13 -11.15
N VAL A 157 -15.13 -7.48 -10.59
CA VAL A 157 -16.39 -7.19 -11.29
C VAL A 157 -16.14 -6.36 -12.55
N PHE A 158 -15.39 -5.27 -12.42
CA PHE A 158 -15.08 -4.38 -13.54
C PHE A 158 -14.34 -5.14 -14.67
N LEU A 159 -13.31 -5.92 -14.33
CA LEU A 159 -12.60 -6.72 -15.32
C LEU A 159 -13.45 -7.80 -15.96
N SER A 160 -14.33 -8.45 -15.19
CA SER A 160 -15.21 -9.49 -15.73
C SER A 160 -16.18 -8.90 -16.76
N ILE A 161 -16.70 -7.71 -16.50
CA ILE A 161 -17.56 -6.97 -17.44
C ILE A 161 -16.76 -6.57 -18.69
N LEU A 162 -15.56 -6.03 -18.50
CA LEU A 162 -14.68 -5.62 -19.60
C LEU A 162 -14.33 -6.80 -20.52
N TYR A 163 -14.00 -7.95 -19.94
CA TYR A 163 -13.68 -9.19 -20.66
C TYR A 163 -14.90 -9.80 -21.38
N ARG A 164 -16.11 -9.59 -20.87
CA ARG A 164 -17.36 -10.04 -21.50
C ARG A 164 -17.80 -9.14 -22.66
N ILE A 165 -17.56 -7.84 -22.57
CA ILE A 165 -18.00 -6.85 -23.57
C ILE A 165 -17.00 -6.74 -24.73
N LEU A 166 -15.70 -6.75 -24.43
CA LEU A 166 -14.68 -6.61 -25.46
C LEU A 166 -14.38 -7.96 -26.15
N PRO A 167 -13.96 -7.96 -27.42
CA PRO A 167 -13.62 -9.18 -28.17
C PRO A 167 -12.27 -9.81 -27.75
N ILE A 168 -11.90 -9.67 -26.46
CA ILE A 168 -10.63 -10.15 -25.89
C ILE A 168 -10.61 -11.68 -25.78
N GLN A 169 -11.79 -12.29 -25.62
CA GLN A 169 -11.98 -13.75 -25.53
C GLN A 169 -11.41 -14.52 -26.72
N LYS A 170 -11.21 -13.85 -27.87
CA LYS A 170 -10.60 -14.45 -29.06
C LYS A 170 -9.09 -14.60 -28.96
N TYR A 171 -8.44 -13.81 -28.10
CA TYR A 171 -6.99 -13.66 -28.06
C TYR A 171 -6.36 -14.11 -26.73
N LEU A 172 -7.06 -13.97 -25.61
CA LEU A 172 -6.53 -14.28 -24.28
C LEU A 172 -7.53 -15.09 -23.44
N GLU A 173 -7.04 -16.10 -22.72
CA GLU A 173 -7.83 -16.78 -21.68
C GLU A 173 -8.11 -15.83 -20.50
N PRO A 174 -9.21 -16.03 -19.74
CA PRO A 174 -9.59 -15.12 -18.66
C PRO A 174 -8.52 -14.93 -17.59
N VAL A 175 -7.80 -16.00 -17.24
CA VAL A 175 -6.72 -15.99 -16.24
C VAL A 175 -5.61 -15.03 -16.68
N TYR A 176 -5.18 -15.11 -17.95
CA TYR A 176 -4.12 -14.24 -18.49
C TYR A 176 -4.56 -12.80 -18.56
N PHE A 177 -5.80 -12.53 -18.98
CA PHE A 177 -6.34 -11.17 -18.96
C PHE A 177 -6.34 -10.56 -17.56
N TYR A 178 -6.69 -11.35 -16.54
CA TYR A 178 -6.67 -10.93 -15.15
C TYR A 178 -5.26 -10.58 -14.67
N ILE A 179 -4.29 -11.49 -14.81
CA ILE A 179 -2.91 -11.27 -14.33
C ILE A 179 -2.15 -10.20 -15.14
N TYR A 180 -2.32 -10.15 -16.47
CA TYR A 180 -1.63 -9.16 -17.31
C TYR A 180 -2.14 -7.74 -17.08
N THR A 181 -3.40 -7.59 -16.68
CA THR A 181 -3.90 -6.27 -16.26
C THR A 181 -3.16 -5.78 -15.01
N LEU A 182 -2.91 -6.67 -14.05
CA LEU A 182 -2.16 -6.37 -12.83
C LEU A 182 -0.67 -6.05 -13.11
N PHE A 183 -0.02 -6.77 -14.03
CA PHE A 183 1.33 -6.42 -14.47
C PHE A 183 1.35 -5.06 -15.20
N GLY A 184 0.35 -4.79 -16.04
CA GLY A 184 0.17 -3.47 -16.68
C GLY A 184 0.01 -2.33 -15.66
N LEU A 185 -0.69 -2.58 -14.55
CA LEU A 185 -0.78 -1.64 -13.43
C LEU A 185 0.58 -1.37 -12.76
N GLN A 186 1.50 -2.33 -12.74
CA GLN A 186 2.86 -2.09 -12.25
C GLN A 186 3.65 -1.14 -13.16
N ALA A 187 3.39 -1.14 -14.48
CA ALA A 187 3.97 -0.13 -15.37
C ALA A 187 3.54 1.29 -14.94
N LEU A 188 2.25 1.47 -14.64
CA LEU A 188 1.72 2.75 -14.14
C LEU A 188 2.38 3.15 -12.82
N TYR A 189 2.62 2.19 -11.92
CA TYR A 189 3.28 2.44 -10.64
C TYR A 189 4.70 2.98 -10.83
N VAL A 190 5.53 2.30 -11.64
CA VAL A 190 6.91 2.73 -11.92
C VAL A 190 6.94 4.09 -12.63
N ILE A 191 6.05 4.32 -13.59
CA ILE A 191 5.91 5.63 -14.26
C ILE A 191 5.60 6.72 -13.23
N ALA A 192 4.70 6.47 -12.29
CA ALA A 192 4.35 7.44 -11.26
C ALA A 192 5.52 7.72 -10.30
N LEU A 193 6.29 6.71 -9.90
CA LEU A 193 7.52 6.88 -9.11
C LEU A 193 8.58 7.70 -9.88
N TYR A 194 8.80 7.37 -11.15
CA TYR A 194 9.70 8.09 -12.06
C TYR A 194 9.31 9.57 -12.17
N VAL A 195 8.03 9.83 -12.45
CA VAL A 195 7.49 11.19 -12.59
C VAL A 195 7.61 11.94 -11.27
N THR A 196 7.34 11.31 -10.12
CA THR A 196 7.51 11.96 -8.80
C THR A 196 8.96 12.42 -8.59
N SER A 197 9.93 11.54 -8.86
CA SER A 197 11.35 11.86 -8.71
C SER A 197 11.80 12.97 -9.69
N TRP A 198 11.30 12.94 -10.93
CA TRP A 198 11.55 13.99 -11.92
C TRP A 198 10.92 15.33 -11.51
N LEU A 199 9.69 15.32 -11.00
CA LEU A 199 8.99 16.53 -10.56
C LEU A 199 9.72 17.25 -9.43
N LEU A 200 10.37 16.51 -8.54
CA LEU A 200 11.15 17.01 -7.41
C LEU A 200 12.54 17.52 -7.83
N SER A 201 13.28 16.74 -8.59
CA SER A 201 14.68 17.06 -8.98
C SER A 201 14.79 17.99 -10.18
N GLY A 202 13.77 18.06 -11.03
CA GLY A 202 13.79 18.77 -12.31
C GLY A 202 14.57 18.07 -13.43
N THR A 203 15.05 16.83 -13.23
CA THR A 203 15.73 16.03 -14.28
C THR A 203 15.07 14.67 -14.46
N TRP A 204 14.99 14.20 -15.70
CA TRP A 204 14.49 12.87 -16.01
C TRP A 204 15.47 11.75 -15.56
N LEU A 205 16.77 12.07 -15.43
CA LEU A 205 17.80 11.16 -14.90
C LEU A 205 17.48 10.67 -13.47
N SER A 206 16.89 11.54 -12.64
CA SER A 206 16.37 11.18 -11.32
C SER A 206 15.28 10.12 -11.40
N GLY A 207 14.37 10.25 -12.38
CA GLY A 207 13.36 9.23 -12.62
C GLY A 207 13.99 7.89 -13.00
N LEU A 208 14.99 7.91 -13.91
CA LEU A 208 15.70 6.71 -14.36
C LEU A 208 16.38 5.98 -13.19
N LEU A 209 17.11 6.72 -12.34
CA LEU A 209 17.75 6.15 -11.16
C LEU A 209 16.73 5.59 -10.15
N ALA A 210 15.60 6.27 -9.93
CA ALA A 210 14.54 5.76 -9.06
C ALA A 210 13.92 4.45 -9.59
N ALA A 211 13.69 4.36 -10.91
CA ALA A 211 13.19 3.14 -11.54
C ALA A 211 14.22 1.99 -11.46
N PHE A 212 15.50 2.28 -11.67
CA PHE A 212 16.55 1.26 -11.59
C PHE A 212 16.70 0.71 -10.17
N TRP A 213 16.65 1.57 -9.14
CA TRP A 213 16.63 1.12 -7.75
C TRP A 213 15.38 0.33 -7.39
N TYR A 214 14.23 0.72 -7.95
CA TYR A 214 12.97 -0.01 -7.75
C TYR A 214 13.08 -1.45 -8.28
N ILE A 215 13.63 -1.61 -9.49
CA ILE A 215 13.82 -2.89 -10.17
C ILE A 215 14.88 -3.75 -9.45
N THR A 216 16.04 -3.18 -9.13
CA THR A 216 17.14 -3.92 -8.48
C THR A 216 16.83 -4.36 -7.05
N ASN A 217 15.96 -3.64 -6.34
CA ASN A 217 15.52 -4.00 -4.98
C ASN A 217 14.13 -4.65 -4.96
N ARG A 218 13.73 -5.39 -6.01
CA ARG A 218 12.35 -5.90 -6.18
C ARG A 218 11.79 -6.64 -4.97
N ILE A 219 12.63 -7.45 -4.31
CA ILE A 219 12.30 -8.27 -3.11
C ILE A 219 11.74 -7.40 -1.96
N ASP A 220 12.15 -6.13 -1.92
CA ASP A 220 11.75 -5.19 -0.89
C ASP A 220 10.75 -4.14 -1.39
N THR A 221 10.60 -3.94 -2.71
CA THR A 221 9.70 -2.93 -3.31
C THR A 221 8.36 -3.48 -3.78
N THR A 222 8.27 -4.76 -4.14
CA THR A 222 7.01 -5.38 -4.61
C THR A 222 6.91 -6.87 -4.25
N ARG A 223 5.69 -7.40 -4.31
CA ARG A 223 5.37 -8.84 -4.11
C ARG A 223 4.50 -9.41 -5.22
N VAL A 224 4.35 -8.65 -6.31
CA VAL A 224 3.39 -8.92 -7.39
C VAL A 224 3.68 -10.25 -8.09
N GLU A 225 4.94 -10.68 -8.13
CA GLU A 225 5.36 -11.95 -8.76
C GLU A 225 4.72 -13.21 -8.17
N PHE A 226 4.59 -13.29 -6.83
CA PHE A 226 4.08 -14.49 -6.14
C PHE A 226 2.64 -14.32 -5.65
N THR A 227 2.18 -13.08 -5.46
CA THR A 227 0.88 -12.79 -4.84
C THR A 227 0.12 -11.77 -5.69
N ILE A 228 -0.10 -12.11 -6.97
CA ILE A 228 -0.55 -11.18 -8.00
C ILE A 228 -1.79 -10.37 -7.58
N PRO A 229 -2.98 -10.95 -7.32
CA PRO A 229 -4.20 -10.17 -7.13
C PRO A 229 -4.43 -9.62 -5.71
N LEU A 230 -3.37 -9.46 -4.91
CA LEU A 230 -3.51 -8.76 -3.64
C LEU A 230 -4.03 -7.33 -3.85
N ARG A 231 -4.89 -6.88 -2.93
CA ARG A 231 -5.51 -5.54 -2.98
C ARG A 231 -4.47 -4.41 -3.02
N GLU A 232 -3.32 -4.62 -2.38
CA GLU A 232 -2.24 -3.62 -2.37
C GLU A 232 -1.65 -3.44 -3.79
N ASN A 233 -1.50 -4.52 -4.55
CA ASN A 233 -0.96 -4.48 -5.92
C ASN A 233 -1.89 -3.72 -6.88
N TRP A 234 -3.20 -3.73 -6.62
CA TRP A 234 -4.18 -2.91 -7.32
C TRP A 234 -4.08 -1.42 -6.95
N ALA A 235 -3.92 -1.13 -5.66
CA ALA A 235 -4.10 0.21 -5.13
C ALA A 235 -2.84 1.08 -5.17
N LEU A 236 -1.66 0.50 -4.92
CA LEU A 236 -0.39 1.25 -4.89
C LEU A 236 -0.07 2.04 -6.18
N PRO A 237 -0.36 1.54 -7.40
CA PRO A 237 -0.24 2.35 -8.62
C PRO A 237 -1.04 3.66 -8.54
N PHE A 238 -2.30 3.60 -8.11
CA PHE A 238 -3.14 4.79 -7.97
C PHE A 238 -2.63 5.72 -6.86
N PHE A 239 -2.13 5.16 -5.76
CA PHE A 239 -1.52 5.94 -4.69
C PHE A 239 -0.24 6.68 -5.13
N ALA A 240 0.61 6.06 -5.93
CA ALA A 240 1.78 6.74 -6.49
C ALA A 240 1.39 7.86 -7.45
N VAL A 241 0.38 7.64 -8.30
CA VAL A 241 -0.17 8.71 -9.16
C VAL A 241 -0.70 9.85 -8.31
N GLN A 242 -1.39 9.56 -7.19
CA GLN A 242 -1.87 10.55 -6.24
C GLN A 242 -0.70 11.35 -5.62
N ILE A 243 0.36 10.68 -5.15
CA ILE A 243 1.57 11.35 -4.61
C ILE A 243 2.23 12.24 -5.67
N ALA A 244 2.35 11.77 -6.92
CA ALA A 244 2.90 12.55 -8.03
C ALA A 244 2.06 13.80 -8.30
N ALA A 245 0.73 13.65 -8.36
CA ALA A 245 -0.21 14.74 -8.60
C ALA A 245 -0.21 15.77 -7.45
N ILE A 246 -0.17 15.33 -6.18
CA ILE A 246 -0.05 16.21 -5.01
C ILE A 246 1.30 16.96 -5.03
N THR A 247 2.39 16.26 -5.37
CA THR A 247 3.71 16.87 -5.51
C THR A 247 3.71 17.95 -6.59
N TYR A 248 3.01 17.74 -7.71
CA TYR A 248 2.82 18.76 -8.74
C TYR A 248 1.93 19.92 -8.27
N LEU A 249 0.84 19.63 -7.54
CA LEU A 249 -0.09 20.62 -6.99
C LEU A 249 0.63 21.63 -6.08
N PHE A 250 1.62 21.18 -5.31
CA PHE A 250 2.38 22.05 -4.39
C PHE A 250 3.40 22.98 -5.07
N ARG A 251 3.49 23.01 -6.41
CA ARG A 251 4.27 24.03 -7.11
C ARG A 251 3.67 25.43 -6.91
N SER A 252 4.55 26.44 -6.76
CA SER A 252 4.18 27.82 -6.42
C SER A 252 3.38 28.53 -7.52
N HIS A 253 3.71 28.30 -8.79
CA HIS A 253 3.06 28.96 -9.93
C HIS A 253 2.39 27.94 -10.84
N LEU A 254 1.10 27.67 -10.59
CA LEU A 254 0.26 26.88 -11.47
C LEU A 254 -0.76 27.78 -12.15
N ARG A 255 -1.02 27.53 -13.44
CA ARG A 255 -2.15 28.16 -14.13
C ARG A 255 -3.46 27.60 -13.55
N PRO A 256 -4.53 28.39 -13.42
CA PRO A 256 -5.79 27.92 -12.83
C PRO A 256 -6.36 26.65 -13.47
N LEU A 257 -6.24 26.52 -14.79
CA LEU A 257 -6.65 25.31 -15.51
C LEU A 257 -5.83 24.07 -15.10
N HIS A 258 -4.51 24.23 -14.99
CA HIS A 258 -3.63 23.12 -14.62
C HIS A 258 -3.84 22.71 -13.16
N GLU A 259 -4.13 23.67 -12.28
CA GLU A 259 -4.50 23.40 -10.89
C GLU A 259 -5.80 22.58 -10.80
N LYS A 260 -6.86 22.98 -11.54
CA LYS A 260 -8.12 22.23 -11.61
C LYS A 260 -7.93 20.80 -12.16
N LEU A 261 -7.16 20.64 -13.23
CA LEU A 261 -6.85 19.33 -13.80
C LEU A 261 -6.06 18.46 -12.83
N THR A 262 -5.13 19.05 -12.08
CA THR A 262 -4.35 18.34 -11.07
C THR A 262 -5.23 17.91 -9.91
N LEU A 263 -6.12 18.77 -9.42
CA LEU A 263 -7.09 18.41 -8.38
C LEU A 263 -8.04 17.29 -8.84
N LEU A 264 -8.47 17.30 -10.11
CA LEU A 264 -9.24 16.21 -10.69
C LEU A 264 -8.43 14.91 -10.72
N ALA A 265 -7.16 14.96 -11.10
CA ALA A 265 -6.27 13.79 -11.08
C ALA A 265 -6.07 13.26 -9.65
N VAL A 266 -5.91 14.15 -8.66
CA VAL A 266 -5.86 13.76 -7.23
C VAL A 266 -7.17 13.12 -6.81
N PHE A 267 -8.33 13.67 -7.19
CA PHE A 267 -9.63 13.10 -6.86
C PHE A 267 -9.81 11.70 -7.46
N ILE A 268 -9.57 11.52 -8.75
CA ILE A 268 -9.72 10.23 -9.44
C ILE A 268 -8.76 9.19 -8.85
N SER A 269 -7.49 9.54 -8.65
CA SER A 269 -6.50 8.62 -8.08
C SER A 269 -6.81 8.26 -6.62
N THR A 270 -7.27 9.22 -5.81
CA THR A 270 -7.73 8.96 -4.43
C THR A 270 -8.94 8.03 -4.41
N PHE A 271 -9.93 8.27 -5.28
CA PHE A 271 -11.12 7.44 -5.38
C PHE A 271 -10.79 6.00 -5.80
N LEU A 272 -9.98 5.82 -6.84
CA LEU A 272 -9.56 4.48 -7.30
C LEU A 272 -8.71 3.76 -6.25
N PHE A 273 -7.80 4.47 -5.59
CA PHE A 273 -7.03 3.94 -4.46
C PHE A 273 -7.93 3.45 -3.33
N SER A 274 -8.91 4.27 -2.93
CA SER A 274 -9.84 3.90 -1.85
C SER A 274 -10.79 2.77 -2.23
N LEU A 275 -11.21 2.69 -3.50
CA LEU A 275 -12.11 1.63 -3.97
C LEU A 275 -11.41 0.26 -4.02
N THR A 276 -10.14 0.24 -4.41
CA THR A 276 -9.40 -1.01 -4.68
C THR A 276 -8.77 -1.66 -3.45
N TRP A 277 -8.69 -0.95 -2.32
CA TRP A 277 -8.06 -1.47 -1.10
C TRP A 277 -8.84 -1.19 0.18
N GLN A 278 -9.13 -2.24 0.94
CA GLN A 278 -9.88 -2.18 2.19
C GLN A 278 -9.17 -1.37 3.29
N PHE A 279 -7.83 -1.39 3.35
CA PHE A 279 -7.06 -0.68 4.36
C PHE A 279 -6.67 0.75 3.96
N ASN A 280 -7.26 1.27 2.87
CA ASN A 280 -6.96 2.61 2.35
C ASN A 280 -7.10 3.70 3.43
N GLN A 281 -8.08 3.58 4.33
CA GLN A 281 -8.36 4.55 5.38
C GLN A 281 -7.17 4.82 6.30
N PHE A 282 -6.34 3.81 6.58
CA PHE A 282 -5.14 3.96 7.40
C PHE A 282 -4.04 4.71 6.65
N MET A 283 -3.85 4.42 5.36
CA MET A 283 -2.85 5.12 4.55
C MET A 283 -3.24 6.58 4.29
N MET A 284 -4.53 6.82 4.04
CA MET A 284 -5.07 8.17 3.92
C MET A 284 -4.98 8.94 5.24
N LEU A 285 -5.16 8.28 6.39
CA LEU A 285 -4.95 8.90 7.70
C LEU A 285 -3.48 9.30 7.90
N MET A 286 -2.54 8.44 7.53
CA MET A 286 -1.11 8.77 7.57
C MET A 286 -0.79 9.97 6.67
N GLN A 287 -1.33 10.02 5.45
CA GLN A 287 -1.19 11.19 4.56
C GLN A 287 -1.83 12.45 5.16
N ALA A 288 -3.02 12.33 5.76
CA ALA A 288 -3.71 13.42 6.45
C ALA A 288 -2.88 13.96 7.62
N LEU A 289 -2.24 13.09 8.40
CA LEU A 289 -1.31 13.46 9.47
C LEU A 289 -0.08 14.21 8.92
N VAL A 290 0.48 13.80 7.78
CA VAL A 290 1.57 14.55 7.14
C VAL A 290 1.12 15.95 6.73
N LEU A 291 -0.03 16.05 6.06
CA LEU A 291 -0.59 17.34 5.65
C LEU A 291 -0.85 18.23 6.87
N PHE A 292 -1.32 17.66 7.97
CA PHE A 292 -1.56 18.36 9.23
C PHE A 292 -0.27 18.88 9.86
N ILE A 293 0.76 18.03 10.00
CA ILE A 293 2.07 18.42 10.57
C ILE A 293 2.69 19.53 9.72
N LEU A 294 2.69 19.40 8.41
CA LEU A 294 3.30 20.38 7.52
C LEU A 294 2.55 21.72 7.44
N ASP A 295 1.22 21.69 7.54
CA ASP A 295 0.42 22.91 7.65
C ASP A 295 0.64 23.61 9.00
N CYS A 296 0.75 22.85 10.10
CA CYS A 296 1.10 23.37 11.42
C CYS A 296 2.47 24.09 11.45
N LEU A 297 3.42 23.60 10.65
CA LEU A 297 4.76 24.19 10.50
C LEU A 297 4.83 25.30 9.43
N ASP A 298 3.70 25.70 8.83
CA ASP A 298 3.61 26.68 7.74
C ASP A 298 4.48 26.34 6.51
N MET A 299 4.69 25.05 6.24
CA MET A 299 5.51 24.58 5.11
C MET A 299 4.70 24.34 3.83
N LEU A 300 3.36 24.31 3.93
CA LEU A 300 2.45 24.09 2.82
C LEU A 300 1.44 25.24 2.67
N PRO A 301 0.97 25.53 1.43
CA PRO A 301 -0.13 26.46 1.22
C PRO A 301 -1.45 25.92 1.79
N THR A 302 -1.97 26.56 2.84
CA THR A 302 -3.17 26.12 3.58
C THR A 302 -4.39 25.91 2.67
N ALA A 303 -4.60 26.76 1.65
CA ALA A 303 -5.72 26.62 0.71
C ALA A 303 -5.68 25.30 -0.08
N LYS A 304 -4.50 24.90 -0.55
CA LYS A 304 -4.31 23.63 -1.28
C LYS A 304 -4.52 22.44 -0.36
N VAL A 305 -4.04 22.53 0.89
CA VAL A 305 -4.24 21.50 1.91
C VAL A 305 -5.72 21.30 2.24
N THR A 306 -6.51 22.38 2.33
CA THR A 306 -7.97 22.28 2.56
C THR A 306 -8.66 21.50 1.43
N TRP A 307 -8.31 21.76 0.16
CA TRP A 307 -8.85 21.00 -0.96
C TRP A 307 -8.49 19.52 -0.90
N LEU A 308 -7.27 19.17 -0.44
CA LEU A 308 -6.88 17.77 -0.25
C LEU A 308 -7.78 17.09 0.79
N TYR A 309 -8.01 17.68 1.97
CA TYR A 309 -8.92 17.10 2.96
C TYR A 309 -10.34 16.91 2.42
N ILE A 310 -10.86 17.88 1.66
CA ILE A 310 -12.18 17.77 1.02
C ILE A 310 -12.19 16.61 0.02
N ILE A 311 -11.17 16.46 -0.82
CA ILE A 311 -11.05 15.34 -1.77
C ILE A 311 -11.00 13.99 -1.05
N GLN A 312 -10.24 13.90 0.04
CA GLN A 312 -10.17 12.66 0.83
C GLN A 312 -11.53 12.30 1.42
N LEU A 313 -12.26 13.28 1.99
CA LEU A 313 -13.60 13.09 2.55
C LEU A 313 -14.63 12.72 1.47
N THR A 314 -14.67 13.44 0.35
CA THR A 314 -15.63 13.15 -0.72
C THR A 314 -15.34 11.82 -1.40
N GLY A 315 -14.07 11.48 -1.60
CA GLY A 315 -13.65 10.20 -2.15
C GLY A 315 -14.06 9.02 -1.28
N ILE A 316 -13.79 9.08 0.03
CA ILE A 316 -14.13 7.98 0.95
C ILE A 316 -15.65 7.85 1.15
N LEU A 317 -16.39 8.96 1.17
CA LEU A 317 -17.86 8.93 1.23
C LEU A 317 -18.47 8.35 -0.04
N LEU A 318 -17.92 8.64 -1.22
CA LEU A 318 -18.36 8.03 -2.48
C LEU A 318 -18.10 6.52 -2.49
N VAL A 319 -16.94 6.08 -2.00
CA VAL A 319 -16.65 4.65 -1.83
C VAL A 319 -17.63 4.00 -0.84
N CYS A 320 -17.95 4.67 0.26
CA CYS A 320 -18.95 4.20 1.23
C CYS A 320 -20.33 3.97 0.58
N VAL A 321 -20.78 4.91 -0.27
CA VAL A 321 -22.04 4.74 -1.04
C VAL A 321 -21.97 3.55 -1.99
N LEU A 322 -20.85 3.38 -2.71
CA LEU A 322 -20.67 2.25 -3.62
C LEU A 322 -20.63 0.91 -2.88
N GLN A 323 -20.11 0.90 -1.65
CA GLN A 323 -20.00 -0.25 -0.76
C GLN A 323 -21.19 -0.39 0.18
N PHE A 324 -22.39 0.01 -0.26
CA PHE A 324 -23.65 -0.21 0.47
C PHE A 324 -23.66 0.36 1.89
N PHE A 325 -23.03 1.52 2.10
CA PHE A 325 -22.90 2.18 3.40
C PHE A 325 -22.16 1.32 4.44
N ASN A 326 -21.07 0.68 4.02
CA ASN A 326 -20.21 -0.08 4.91
C ASN A 326 -19.84 0.74 6.16
N SER A 327 -20.29 0.25 7.30
CA SER A 327 -20.22 0.94 8.59
C SER A 327 -18.78 1.08 9.11
N MET A 328 -17.86 0.20 8.69
CA MET A 328 -16.44 0.27 9.05
C MET A 328 -15.78 1.53 8.48
N ILE A 329 -16.11 1.89 7.23
CA ILE A 329 -15.59 3.10 6.58
C ILE A 329 -16.13 4.36 7.27
N LEU A 330 -17.42 4.36 7.59
CA LEU A 330 -18.07 5.50 8.20
C LEU A 330 -17.56 5.75 9.64
N GLY A 331 -17.28 4.68 10.38
CA GLY A 331 -16.66 4.72 11.72
C GLY A 331 -15.14 4.96 11.73
N SER A 332 -14.52 5.17 10.57
CA SER A 332 -13.07 5.30 10.44
C SER A 332 -12.50 6.54 11.12
N LEU A 333 -11.30 6.41 11.67
CA LEU A 333 -10.57 7.53 12.29
C LEU A 333 -10.22 8.62 11.26
N LEU A 334 -10.08 8.27 9.99
CA LEU A 334 -9.83 9.21 8.89
C LEU A 334 -10.92 10.27 8.77
N ILE A 335 -12.19 9.85 8.71
CA ILE A 335 -13.32 10.78 8.57
C ILE A 335 -13.37 11.69 9.78
N SER A 336 -13.27 11.12 10.98
CA SER A 336 -13.28 11.88 12.23
C SER A 336 -12.13 12.89 12.29
N PHE A 337 -10.92 12.50 11.89
CA PHE A 337 -9.74 13.36 11.87
C PHE A 337 -9.89 14.51 10.86
N ASN A 338 -10.25 14.21 9.61
CA ASN A 338 -10.38 15.22 8.56
C ASN A 338 -11.49 16.24 8.87
N VAL A 339 -12.64 15.78 9.37
CA VAL A 339 -13.72 16.68 9.83
C VAL A 339 -13.24 17.54 10.99
N SER A 340 -12.50 16.97 11.94
CA SER A 340 -11.97 17.70 13.09
C SER A 340 -10.96 18.76 12.70
N VAL A 341 -10.06 18.47 11.76
CA VAL A 341 -9.11 19.47 11.24
C VAL A 341 -9.84 20.61 10.55
N LEU A 342 -10.85 20.32 9.71
CA LEU A 342 -11.63 21.35 9.03
C LEU A 342 -12.43 22.23 10.01
N LEU A 343 -13.03 21.64 11.05
CA LEU A 343 -13.74 22.37 12.12
C LEU A 343 -12.77 23.17 13.01
N ALA A 344 -11.65 22.61 13.42
CA ALA A 344 -10.67 23.32 14.24
C ALA A 344 -10.14 24.57 13.51
N ARG A 345 -9.99 24.48 12.18
CA ARG A 345 -9.58 25.61 11.32
C ARG A 345 -10.62 26.73 11.25
N THR A 346 -11.92 26.45 11.33
CA THR A 346 -12.93 27.52 11.32
C THR A 346 -12.97 28.27 12.64
N VAL A 347 -12.68 27.57 13.75
CA VAL A 347 -12.66 28.13 15.11
C VAL A 347 -11.37 28.91 15.38
N GLN A 348 -10.21 28.35 15.06
CA GLN A 348 -8.91 28.95 15.39
C GLN A 348 -8.35 29.78 14.23
N LYS A 349 -8.83 31.04 14.13
CA LYS A 349 -8.30 32.03 13.20
C LYS A 349 -7.03 32.70 13.77
N ASN A 350 -6.13 33.17 12.91
CA ASN A 350 -4.92 33.94 13.27
C ASN A 350 -3.82 33.17 14.04
N MET A 351 -3.63 31.89 13.73
CA MET A 351 -2.59 31.03 14.31
C MET A 351 -1.14 31.47 14.01
N LYS A 352 -0.95 32.26 12.95
CA LYS A 352 0.38 32.65 12.45
C LYS A 352 0.98 33.90 13.11
N MET A 353 0.28 34.51 14.07
CA MET A 353 0.66 35.78 14.68
C MET A 353 1.16 35.63 16.12
N GLY A 354 2.35 36.18 16.42
CA GLY A 354 2.94 36.24 17.76
C GLY A 354 4.42 35.83 17.82
N CYS A 355 5.02 35.96 19.00
CA CYS A 355 6.37 35.47 19.32
C CYS A 355 6.41 33.93 19.37
N LEU A 356 7.60 33.32 19.24
CA LEU A 356 7.81 31.86 19.16
C LEU A 356 7.07 31.08 20.26
N LEU A 357 7.18 31.50 21.52
CA LEU A 357 6.55 30.82 22.65
C LEU A 357 5.01 30.84 22.57
N ASN A 358 4.45 31.99 22.18
CA ASN A 358 3.00 32.15 22.00
C ASN A 358 2.50 31.29 20.83
N ARG A 359 3.28 31.21 19.75
CA ARG A 359 2.94 30.38 18.60
C ARG A 359 3.03 28.88 18.91
N LEU A 360 4.04 28.45 19.65
CA LEU A 360 4.12 27.07 20.15
C LEU A 360 2.96 26.73 21.08
N GLY A 361 2.59 27.64 21.99
CA GLY A 361 1.41 27.47 22.85
C GLY A 361 0.13 27.33 22.04
N LYS A 362 -0.13 28.24 21.09
CA LYS A 362 -1.27 28.16 20.17
C LYS A 362 -1.27 26.83 19.40
N LEU A 363 -0.13 26.42 18.86
CA LEU A 363 0.00 25.16 18.12
C LEU A 363 -0.31 23.95 19.01
N PHE A 364 0.20 23.93 20.24
CA PHE A 364 -0.10 22.88 21.21
C PHE A 364 -1.62 22.79 21.47
N PHE A 365 -2.28 23.92 21.69
CA PHE A 365 -3.74 23.95 21.83
C PHE A 365 -4.48 23.54 20.55
N HIS A 366 -3.96 23.85 19.37
CA HIS A 366 -4.53 23.40 18.08
C HIS A 366 -4.47 21.88 17.95
N VAL A 367 -3.29 21.28 18.20
CA VAL A 367 -3.10 19.84 18.16
C VAL A 367 -4.00 19.15 19.19
N LEU A 368 -4.03 19.65 20.43
CA LEU A 368 -4.90 19.12 21.47
C LEU A 368 -6.38 19.21 21.08
N MET A 369 -6.83 20.36 20.54
CA MET A 369 -8.20 20.55 20.08
C MET A 369 -8.56 19.57 18.96
N VAL A 370 -7.70 19.41 17.96
CA VAL A 370 -7.93 18.46 16.86
C VAL A 370 -8.00 17.03 17.37
N LEU A 371 -7.12 16.61 18.27
CA LEU A 371 -7.14 15.26 18.84
C LEU A 371 -8.40 15.02 19.68
N CYS A 372 -8.75 15.95 20.57
CA CYS A 372 -9.97 15.87 21.37
C CYS A 372 -11.22 15.80 20.48
N LEU A 373 -11.32 16.68 19.48
CA LEU A 373 -12.45 16.70 18.56
C LEU A 373 -12.51 15.42 17.72
N THR A 374 -11.36 14.88 17.31
CA THR A 374 -11.29 13.61 16.56
C THR A 374 -11.86 12.46 17.38
N LEU A 375 -11.49 12.35 18.66
CA LEU A 375 -12.02 11.32 19.55
C LEU A 375 -13.51 11.51 19.83
N LEU A 376 -13.96 12.75 20.05
CA LEU A 376 -15.38 13.07 20.26
C LEU A 376 -16.23 12.72 19.04
N VAL A 377 -15.80 13.14 17.85
CA VAL A 377 -16.48 12.83 16.58
C VAL A 377 -16.47 11.33 16.32
N ASN A 378 -15.35 10.63 16.55
CA ASN A 378 -15.27 9.18 16.34
C ASN A 378 -16.21 8.42 17.27
N ASN A 379 -16.21 8.76 18.57
CA ASN A 379 -17.10 8.15 19.55
C ASN A 379 -18.58 8.44 19.26
N PHE A 380 -18.89 9.66 18.82
CA PHE A 380 -20.24 10.04 18.44
C PHE A 380 -20.73 9.25 17.22
N ILE A 381 -19.92 9.16 16.15
CA ILE A 381 -20.24 8.37 14.96
C ILE A 381 -20.43 6.90 15.32
N LYS A 382 -19.51 6.31 16.09
CA LYS A 382 -19.60 4.92 16.53
C LYS A 382 -20.86 4.64 17.36
N LYS A 383 -21.25 5.57 18.24
CA LYS A 383 -22.47 5.47 19.04
C LYS A 383 -23.73 5.57 18.19
N ILE A 384 -23.78 6.44 17.19
CA ILE A 384 -24.93 6.55 16.27
C ILE A 384 -25.11 5.28 15.45
N LEU A 385 -24.00 4.70 14.97
CA LEU A 385 -24.01 3.54 14.10
C LEU A 385 -24.07 2.20 14.85
N ASN A 386 -24.15 2.22 16.19
CA ASN A 386 -24.04 1.03 17.05
C ASN A 386 -22.86 0.12 16.67
N LEU A 387 -21.73 0.74 16.32
CA LEU A 387 -20.52 0.00 15.99
C LEU A 387 -19.89 -0.50 17.28
N GLU A 388 -19.74 -1.82 17.42
CA GLU A 388 -18.80 -2.37 18.40
C GLU A 388 -17.42 -1.78 18.10
N SER A 389 -16.79 -1.14 19.09
CA SER A 389 -15.46 -0.55 18.92
C SER A 389 -14.49 -1.58 18.35
N ASP A 390 -13.55 -1.14 17.50
CA ASP A 390 -12.42 -1.92 16.97
C ASP A 390 -11.44 -2.36 18.07
N GLU A 391 -11.95 -2.89 19.19
CA GLU A 391 -11.18 -3.32 20.34
C GLU A 391 -10.09 -4.29 19.94
N HIS A 392 -10.32 -5.13 18.92
CA HIS A 392 -9.31 -6.06 18.43
C HIS A 392 -8.07 -5.36 17.84
N ILE A 393 -8.24 -4.26 17.09
CA ILE A 393 -7.11 -3.47 16.54
C ILE A 393 -6.37 -2.78 17.68
N PHE A 394 -7.11 -2.16 18.61
CA PHE A 394 -6.49 -1.48 19.75
C PHE A 394 -5.79 -2.45 20.71
N LYS A 395 -6.36 -3.64 20.96
CA LYS A 395 -5.75 -4.73 21.73
C LYS A 395 -4.50 -5.25 21.03
N PHE A 396 -4.56 -5.46 19.72
CA PHE A 396 -3.40 -5.83 18.91
C PHE A 396 -2.29 -4.77 19.01
N LEU A 397 -2.60 -3.48 18.82
CA LEU A 397 -1.62 -2.40 18.93
C LEU A 397 -1.04 -2.30 20.35
N LYS A 398 -1.89 -2.39 21.38
CA LYS A 398 -1.46 -2.37 22.79
C LYS A 398 -0.49 -3.50 23.09
N ALA A 399 -0.80 -4.71 22.64
CA ALA A 399 0.08 -5.88 22.81
C ALA A 399 1.36 -5.77 21.98
N LYS A 400 1.25 -5.31 20.72
CA LYS A 400 2.39 -5.13 19.80
C LYS A 400 3.44 -4.18 20.35
N PHE A 401 3.02 -3.09 21.00
CA PHE A 401 3.94 -2.12 21.61
C PHE A 401 4.29 -2.42 23.07
N GLY A 402 3.93 -3.60 23.58
CA GLY A 402 4.30 -4.03 24.93
C GLY A 402 3.53 -3.34 26.05
N PHE A 403 2.43 -2.64 25.75
CA PHE A 403 1.58 -1.97 26.74
C PHE A 403 0.57 -2.91 27.42
N GLY A 404 0.70 -4.23 27.25
CA GLY A 404 -0.05 -5.27 27.98
C GLY A 404 0.03 -6.64 27.30
N ALA A 405 0.12 -7.72 28.08
CA ALA A 405 0.03 -9.09 27.57
C ALA A 405 -1.41 -9.43 27.14
N THR A 406 -1.57 -10.23 26.08
CA THR A 406 -2.88 -10.65 25.59
C THR A 406 -2.97 -12.17 25.47
N ARG A 407 -4.06 -12.75 25.99
CA ARG A 407 -4.44 -14.15 25.78
C ARG A 407 -5.44 -14.30 24.64
N ASP A 408 -5.81 -13.19 23.99
CA ASP A 408 -6.77 -13.20 22.91
C ASP A 408 -6.17 -13.91 21.69
N PHE A 409 -6.79 -15.03 21.31
CA PHE A 409 -6.41 -15.85 20.16
C PHE A 409 -6.21 -15.01 18.88
N ASP A 410 -7.15 -14.12 18.59
CA ASP A 410 -7.12 -13.28 17.39
C ASP A 410 -5.91 -12.35 17.36
N ALA A 411 -5.55 -11.75 18.50
CA ALA A 411 -4.42 -10.85 18.59
C ALA A 411 -3.10 -11.62 18.44
N ASN A 412 -2.98 -12.77 19.10
CA ASN A 412 -1.77 -13.60 19.04
C ASN A 412 -1.56 -14.23 17.66
N LEU A 413 -2.63 -14.55 16.92
CA LEU A 413 -2.54 -15.02 15.54
C LEU A 413 -1.81 -14.01 14.64
N TYR A 414 -2.00 -12.70 14.88
CA TYR A 414 -1.26 -11.65 14.18
C TYR A 414 0.14 -11.41 14.76
N LEU A 415 0.30 -11.39 16.08
CA LEU A 415 1.59 -11.09 16.73
C LEU A 415 2.66 -12.15 16.46
N CYS A 416 2.23 -13.40 16.31
CA CYS A 416 3.12 -14.53 16.05
C CYS A 416 3.50 -14.69 14.57
N GLU A 417 2.82 -13.99 13.67
CA GLU A 417 3.11 -14.05 12.23
C GLU A 417 4.25 -13.10 11.87
N GLU A 418 5.29 -13.61 11.20
CA GLU A 418 6.49 -12.85 10.81
C GLU A 418 6.16 -11.59 9.99
N ALA A 419 5.08 -11.64 9.20
CA ALA A 419 4.61 -10.51 8.39
C ALA A 419 4.25 -9.27 9.23
N PHE A 420 3.80 -9.45 10.48
CA PHE A 420 3.46 -8.35 11.39
C PHE A 420 4.55 -8.03 12.41
N GLY A 421 5.66 -8.78 12.37
CA GLY A 421 6.86 -8.53 13.17
C GLY A 421 7.62 -7.28 12.75
N LEU A 422 8.73 -7.03 13.47
CA LEU A 422 9.67 -5.96 13.17
C LEU A 422 10.42 -6.22 11.86
N LEU A 423 10.91 -5.16 11.23
CA LEU A 423 11.69 -5.28 9.99
C LEU A 423 13.02 -6.03 10.26
N PRO A 424 13.33 -7.12 9.53
CA PRO A 424 14.56 -7.88 9.75
C PRO A 424 15.79 -7.09 9.29
N PHE A 425 16.91 -7.22 10.02
CA PHE A 425 18.15 -6.49 9.72
C PHE A 425 18.74 -6.78 8.33
N ASN A 426 18.48 -7.99 7.79
CA ASN A 426 18.89 -8.36 6.43
C ASN A 426 18.34 -7.40 5.35
N THR A 427 17.19 -6.76 5.60
CA THR A 427 16.64 -5.75 4.68
C THR A 427 17.59 -4.57 4.50
N PHE A 428 18.23 -4.09 5.58
CA PHE A 428 19.20 -2.99 5.47
C PHE A 428 20.48 -3.39 4.77
N ALA A 429 20.91 -4.65 4.90
CA ALA A 429 22.07 -5.19 4.18
C ALA A 429 21.82 -5.16 2.67
N ARG A 430 20.70 -5.72 2.21
CA ARG A 430 20.31 -5.70 0.78
C ARG A 430 20.20 -4.28 0.21
N LEU A 431 19.55 -3.37 0.95
CA LEU A 431 19.43 -1.97 0.52
C LEU A 431 20.77 -1.21 0.54
N SER A 432 21.72 -1.64 1.37
CA SER A 432 23.09 -1.09 1.39
C SER A 432 23.91 -1.58 0.20
N ASP A 433 23.74 -2.83 -0.23
CA ASP A 433 24.47 -3.40 -1.38
C ASP A 433 24.19 -2.67 -2.69
N THR A 434 22.98 -2.14 -2.84
CA THR A 434 22.54 -1.29 -3.98
C THR A 434 22.85 0.20 -3.79
N LEU A 435 23.60 0.57 -2.75
CA LEU A 435 23.90 1.95 -2.34
C LEU A 435 22.68 2.81 -1.98
N LEU A 436 21.47 2.26 -2.10
CA LEU A 436 20.21 2.98 -1.88
C LEU A 436 20.11 3.45 -0.43
N PHE A 437 20.44 2.60 0.54
CA PHE A 437 20.34 2.95 1.96
C PHE A 437 21.28 4.09 2.34
N TYR A 438 22.53 4.08 1.86
CA TYR A 438 23.50 5.14 2.11
C TYR A 438 23.06 6.47 1.48
N ALA A 439 22.64 6.44 0.22
CA ALA A 439 22.12 7.62 -0.47
C ALA A 439 20.87 8.17 0.23
N TYR A 440 19.98 7.30 0.67
CA TYR A 440 18.77 7.65 1.39
C TYR A 440 19.09 8.34 2.73
N LEU A 441 19.94 7.75 3.57
CA LEU A 441 20.31 8.33 4.86
C LEU A 441 20.97 9.70 4.71
N PHE A 442 21.86 9.85 3.72
CA PHE A 442 22.50 11.11 3.40
C PHE A 442 21.49 12.21 3.05
N VAL A 443 20.56 11.90 2.13
CA VAL A 443 19.52 12.86 1.71
C VAL A 443 18.55 13.13 2.86
N LEU A 444 18.14 12.11 3.61
CA LEU A 444 17.23 12.24 4.74
C LEU A 444 17.80 13.17 5.81
N LEU A 445 19.06 12.99 6.20
CA LEU A 445 19.71 13.83 7.21
C LEU A 445 19.76 15.30 6.76
N LEU A 446 20.22 15.56 5.53
CA LEU A 446 20.33 16.92 5.00
C LEU A 446 18.96 17.62 4.90
N MET A 447 17.96 16.90 4.39
CA MET A 447 16.61 17.43 4.22
C MET A 447 15.87 17.59 5.56
N ALA A 448 16.14 16.72 6.55
CA ALA A 448 15.61 16.86 7.90
C ALA A 448 16.19 18.09 8.62
N ILE A 449 17.51 18.33 8.49
CA ILE A 449 18.16 19.54 8.99
C ILE A 449 17.55 20.78 8.33
N ALA A 450 17.40 20.77 7.00
CA ALA A 450 16.74 21.86 6.27
C ALA A 450 15.32 22.12 6.78
N ALA A 451 14.52 21.07 6.94
CA ALA A 451 13.14 21.17 7.41
C ALA A 451 13.07 21.72 8.85
N ALA A 452 13.97 21.30 9.74
CA ALA A 452 14.04 21.81 11.10
C ALA A 452 14.39 23.30 11.14
N VAL A 453 15.35 23.74 10.32
CA VAL A 453 15.71 25.17 10.19
C VAL A 453 14.54 25.99 9.65
N VAL A 454 13.88 25.54 8.59
CA VAL A 454 12.72 26.22 8.01
C VAL A 454 11.54 26.27 8.99
N ALA A 455 11.26 25.16 9.68
CA ALA A 455 10.23 25.12 10.71
C ALA A 455 10.53 26.10 11.85
N TYR A 456 11.77 26.17 12.32
CA TYR A 456 12.19 27.13 13.34
C TYR A 456 12.04 28.58 12.86
N GLN A 457 12.47 28.90 11.64
CA GLN A 457 12.33 30.23 11.06
C GLN A 457 10.86 30.65 10.92
N ASN A 458 10.02 29.73 10.42
CA ASN A 458 8.58 29.95 10.30
C ASN A 458 7.97 30.22 11.68
N LEU A 459 8.25 29.37 12.68
CA LEU A 459 7.71 29.49 14.04
C LEU A 459 8.22 30.72 14.79
N SER A 460 9.46 31.15 14.53
CA SER A 460 10.09 32.29 15.21
C SER A 460 9.54 33.65 14.77
N GLY A 461 8.74 33.72 13.70
CA GLY A 461 8.14 34.98 13.23
C GLY A 461 9.15 36.00 12.70
N SER A 462 10.42 35.60 12.49
CA SER A 462 11.49 36.48 12.01
C SER A 462 11.42 36.65 10.50
N ALA A 463 10.31 37.19 10.01
CA ALA A 463 10.19 37.65 8.62
C ALA A 463 10.81 39.05 8.42
N ASN A 464 11.38 39.68 9.46
CA ASN A 464 11.79 41.08 9.42
C ASN A 464 13.18 41.40 10.00
N VAL A 465 14.13 40.46 9.95
CA VAL A 465 15.55 40.81 10.17
C VAL A 465 16.28 40.75 8.84
N GLN A 466 16.42 41.92 8.22
CA GLN A 466 17.50 42.22 7.27
C GLN A 466 18.83 41.80 7.90
N SER A 467 19.32 40.63 7.51
CA SER A 467 20.73 40.26 7.60
C SER A 467 21.14 39.71 6.24
N THR A 468 20.98 40.57 5.24
CA THR A 468 20.97 40.27 3.81
C THR A 468 22.30 39.76 3.26
N ASP A 469 23.41 39.83 4.01
CA ASP A 469 24.74 39.44 3.50
C ASP A 469 25.44 38.28 4.23
N LYS A 470 24.90 37.76 5.34
CA LYS A 470 25.51 36.60 6.05
C LYS A 470 24.66 35.32 6.04
N MET A 471 23.36 35.43 5.75
CA MET A 471 22.41 34.30 5.82
C MET A 471 22.10 33.65 4.45
N GLU A 472 22.78 34.03 3.36
CA GLU A 472 22.62 33.37 2.04
C GLU A 472 23.41 32.05 1.92
N ILE A 473 24.25 31.77 2.93
CA ILE A 473 25.24 30.67 2.91
C ILE A 473 24.63 29.33 3.40
N CYS A 474 23.55 29.33 4.20
CA CYS A 474 23.14 28.12 4.95
C CYS A 474 21.69 27.62 4.79
N THR A 475 20.80 28.27 4.05
CA THR A 475 19.39 27.81 3.94
C THR A 475 19.14 27.04 2.64
N ILE A 476 18.92 25.72 2.77
CA ILE A 476 18.25 24.95 1.72
C ILE A 476 16.85 25.55 1.55
N VAL A 477 16.53 26.03 0.34
CA VAL A 477 15.16 26.45 0.00
C VAL A 477 14.32 25.19 -0.10
N LEU A 478 13.70 24.80 1.01
CA LEU A 478 12.89 23.59 1.06
C LEU A 478 11.56 23.83 0.34
N LYS A 479 11.44 23.29 -0.88
CA LYS A 479 10.19 23.36 -1.65
C LYS A 479 9.06 22.63 -0.92
N PRO A 480 7.81 23.13 -0.98
CA PRO A 480 6.65 22.47 -0.37
C PRO A 480 6.47 21.00 -0.78
N GLY A 481 6.71 20.68 -2.06
CA GLY A 481 6.67 19.29 -2.55
C GLY A 481 7.76 18.39 -1.96
N ALA A 482 8.96 18.93 -1.69
CA ALA A 482 10.03 18.18 -1.05
C ALA A 482 9.76 17.97 0.45
N ALA A 483 9.17 18.94 1.14
CA ALA A 483 8.72 18.80 2.53
C ALA A 483 7.63 17.72 2.67
N TYR A 484 6.67 17.68 1.74
CA TYR A 484 5.64 16.64 1.67
C TYR A 484 6.24 15.23 1.55
N ASN A 485 7.15 15.04 0.59
CA ASN A 485 7.81 13.75 0.37
C ASN A 485 8.77 13.36 1.52
N LEU A 486 9.41 14.33 2.18
CA LEU A 486 10.24 14.11 3.38
C LEU A 486 9.41 13.54 4.54
N MET A 487 8.28 14.16 4.86
CA MET A 487 7.43 13.68 5.95
C MET A 487 6.77 12.34 5.61
N HIS A 488 6.39 12.11 4.36
CA HIS A 488 5.91 10.80 3.89
C HIS A 488 6.95 9.69 4.11
N THR A 489 8.21 9.91 3.71
CA THR A 489 9.24 8.86 3.86
C THR A 489 9.55 8.56 5.33
N VAL A 490 9.52 9.56 6.22
CA VAL A 490 9.71 9.35 7.67
C VAL A 490 8.58 8.49 8.24
N LEU A 491 7.32 8.85 7.94
CA LEU A 491 6.18 8.10 8.46
C LEU A 491 6.07 6.68 7.89
N PHE A 492 6.34 6.50 6.59
CA PHE A 492 6.41 5.16 6.00
C PHE A 492 7.57 4.35 6.58
N GLY A 493 8.70 4.99 6.90
CA GLY A 493 9.81 4.36 7.62
C GLY A 493 9.39 3.84 9.00
N CYS A 494 8.75 4.68 9.82
CA CYS A 494 8.21 4.25 11.11
C CYS A 494 7.24 3.07 10.97
N LEU A 495 6.35 3.12 9.98
CA LEU A 495 5.40 2.04 9.71
C LEU A 495 6.13 0.74 9.30
N ALA A 496 7.08 0.81 8.38
CA ALA A 496 7.85 -0.33 7.89
C ALA A 496 8.73 -0.96 8.98
N LEU A 497 9.37 -0.15 9.83
CA LEU A 497 10.15 -0.62 10.98
C LEU A 497 9.28 -1.38 11.97
N SER A 498 8.05 -0.91 12.19
CA SER A 498 7.09 -1.55 13.10
C SER A 498 6.46 -2.83 12.53
N THR A 499 6.26 -2.90 11.22
CA THR A 499 5.47 -3.94 10.56
C THR A 499 6.11 -4.31 9.23
N MET A 500 6.78 -5.45 9.17
CA MET A 500 7.52 -5.94 8.00
C MET A 500 6.67 -5.94 6.72
N ARG A 501 5.40 -6.36 6.82
CA ARG A 501 4.46 -6.36 5.68
C ARG A 501 4.33 -5.00 5.01
N MET A 502 4.56 -3.88 5.70
CA MET A 502 4.41 -2.53 5.12
C MET A 502 5.69 -1.99 4.46
N LYS A 503 6.77 -2.78 4.38
CA LYS A 503 8.06 -2.32 3.84
C LYS A 503 8.01 -1.80 2.41
N TYR A 504 7.14 -2.34 1.55
CA TYR A 504 7.03 -1.96 0.13
C TYR A 504 6.55 -0.53 -0.08
N LEU A 505 5.80 0.04 0.87
CA LEU A 505 5.41 1.46 0.86
C LEU A 505 6.64 2.35 1.06
N TRP A 506 7.50 1.95 1.99
CA TRP A 506 8.66 2.72 2.37
C TRP A 506 9.77 2.61 1.34
N THR A 507 10.18 1.39 0.95
CA THR A 507 11.30 1.12 0.03
C THR A 507 11.07 1.74 -1.35
N SER A 508 9.85 1.65 -1.89
CA SER A 508 9.49 2.29 -3.16
C SER A 508 9.59 3.82 -3.07
N HIS A 509 9.18 4.40 -1.93
CA HIS A 509 9.33 5.83 -1.70
C HIS A 509 10.79 6.23 -1.42
N MET A 510 11.59 5.38 -0.78
CA MET A 510 13.03 5.59 -0.58
C MET A 510 13.75 5.73 -1.92
N CYS A 511 13.41 4.89 -2.92
CA CYS A 511 13.97 4.97 -4.28
C CYS A 511 13.74 6.36 -4.90
N VAL A 512 12.51 6.88 -4.77
CA VAL A 512 12.15 8.22 -5.29
C VAL A 512 12.88 9.32 -4.53
N PHE A 513 12.90 9.26 -3.20
CA PHE A 513 13.42 10.31 -2.33
C PHE A 513 14.96 10.39 -2.38
N ALA A 514 15.65 9.24 -2.33
CA ALA A 514 17.10 9.17 -2.49
C ALA A 514 17.52 9.69 -3.87
N SER A 515 16.82 9.28 -4.93
CA SER A 515 17.16 9.70 -6.29
C SER A 515 16.96 11.21 -6.49
N PHE A 516 15.86 11.74 -5.95
CA PHE A 516 15.61 13.18 -5.92
C PHE A 516 16.80 13.93 -5.30
N GLY A 517 17.27 13.50 -4.12
CA GLY A 517 18.34 14.18 -3.41
C GLY A 517 19.67 14.13 -4.15
N LEU A 518 20.04 12.98 -4.72
CA LEU A 518 21.26 12.86 -5.53
C LEU A 518 21.22 13.67 -6.83
N CYS A 519 20.03 13.94 -7.36
CA CYS A 519 19.85 14.73 -8.59
C CYS A 519 19.45 16.20 -8.31
N SER A 520 19.39 16.62 -7.04
CA SER A 520 18.91 17.94 -6.63
C SER A 520 20.03 18.98 -6.60
N THR A 521 19.78 20.13 -7.23
CA THR A 521 20.67 21.29 -7.14
C THR A 521 20.71 21.89 -5.74
N GLU A 522 19.63 21.75 -4.96
CA GLU A 522 19.52 22.32 -3.62
C GLU A 522 20.40 21.56 -2.63
N VAL A 523 20.36 20.22 -2.69
CA VAL A 523 21.15 19.35 -1.83
C VAL A 523 22.65 19.52 -2.10
N TRP A 524 23.08 19.38 -3.35
CA TRP A 524 24.49 19.58 -3.71
C TRP A 524 24.95 21.02 -3.54
N GLY A 525 24.06 22.00 -3.75
CA GLY A 525 24.35 23.41 -3.49
C GLY A 525 24.71 23.64 -2.03
N PHE A 526 23.94 23.09 -1.10
CA PHE A 526 24.21 23.16 0.34
C PHE A 526 25.51 22.47 0.73
N VAL A 527 25.75 21.26 0.22
CA VAL A 527 26.97 20.49 0.49
C VAL A 527 28.21 21.24 -0.01
N LEU A 528 28.20 21.72 -1.25
CA LEU A 528 29.33 22.43 -1.85
C LEU A 528 29.59 23.79 -1.19
N LYS A 529 28.53 24.50 -0.77
CA LYS A 529 28.66 25.73 0.03
C LYS A 529 29.30 25.43 1.40
N SER A 530 28.86 24.38 2.07
CA SER A 530 29.40 23.96 3.38
C SER A 530 30.89 23.61 3.32
N VAL A 531 31.33 22.97 2.23
CA VAL A 531 32.75 22.61 2.00
C VAL A 531 33.55 23.76 1.34
N ARG A 532 32.94 24.94 1.11
CA ARG A 532 33.55 26.10 0.41
C ARG A 532 34.07 25.80 -1.01
N LEU A 533 33.55 24.76 -1.67
CA LEU A 533 33.92 24.34 -3.03
C LEU A 533 32.85 24.69 -4.07
N TYR A 534 31.92 25.58 -3.73
CA TYR A 534 30.79 25.95 -4.58
C TYR A 534 31.24 26.63 -5.88
N THR A 535 30.86 26.05 -7.01
CA THR A 535 30.95 26.65 -8.33
C THR A 535 29.78 26.12 -9.16
N PRO A 536 29.06 26.96 -9.94
CA PRO A 536 27.89 26.51 -10.71
C PRO A 536 28.22 25.38 -11.69
N GLN A 537 29.45 25.37 -12.25
CA GLN A 537 29.94 24.28 -13.10
C GLN A 537 30.08 22.96 -12.32
N ARG A 538 30.71 22.99 -11.13
CA ARG A 538 30.86 21.80 -10.27
C ARG A 538 29.52 21.24 -9.81
N LEU A 539 28.57 22.11 -9.47
CA LEU A 539 27.21 21.71 -9.12
C LEU A 539 26.53 20.97 -10.28
N CYS A 540 26.64 21.50 -11.50
CA CYS A 540 26.10 20.86 -12.70
C CYS A 540 26.76 19.50 -12.95
N VAL A 541 28.09 19.43 -12.89
CA VAL A 541 28.85 18.18 -13.08
C VAL A 541 28.45 17.13 -12.05
N ILE A 542 28.47 17.45 -10.76
CA ILE A 542 28.14 16.49 -9.69
C ILE A 542 26.70 15.97 -9.82
N ARG A 543 25.75 16.85 -10.13
CA ARG A 543 24.33 16.51 -10.29
C ARG A 543 24.09 15.41 -11.34
N TYR A 544 24.88 15.36 -12.40
CA TYR A 544 24.76 14.33 -13.44
C TYR A 544 25.74 13.19 -13.24
N LEU A 545 26.97 13.48 -12.82
CA LEU A 545 28.04 12.49 -12.65
C LEU A 545 27.71 11.46 -11.57
N VAL A 546 27.23 11.89 -10.40
CA VAL A 546 26.94 10.98 -9.28
C VAL A 546 25.83 9.98 -9.66
N PRO A 547 24.65 10.40 -10.17
CA PRO A 547 23.63 9.45 -10.62
C PRO A 547 24.09 8.53 -11.76
N ILE A 548 24.90 9.02 -12.70
CA ILE A 548 25.43 8.20 -13.80
C ILE A 548 26.38 7.12 -13.28
N ILE A 549 27.31 7.47 -12.38
CA ILE A 549 28.23 6.49 -11.77
C ILE A 549 27.43 5.45 -10.98
N THR A 550 26.42 5.88 -10.20
CA THR A 550 25.55 4.96 -9.47
C THR A 550 24.80 4.02 -10.42
N LEU A 551 24.23 4.53 -11.51
CA LEU A 551 23.56 3.71 -12.53
C LEU A 551 24.51 2.69 -13.17
N LEU A 552 25.74 3.10 -13.52
CA LEU A 552 26.75 2.22 -14.09
C LEU A 552 27.16 1.12 -13.10
N TYR A 553 27.39 1.46 -11.82
CA TYR A 553 27.68 0.48 -10.77
C TYR A 553 26.53 -0.54 -10.62
N LEU A 554 25.29 -0.05 -10.54
CA LEU A 554 24.12 -0.92 -10.40
C LEU A 554 23.96 -1.83 -11.61
N SER A 555 24.14 -1.29 -12.81
CA SER A 555 24.06 -2.08 -14.04
C SER A 555 25.16 -3.13 -14.12
N TYR A 556 26.39 -2.79 -13.74
CA TYR A 556 27.50 -3.74 -13.74
C TYR A 556 27.33 -4.85 -12.71
N LYS A 557 26.91 -4.52 -11.48
CA LYS A 557 26.83 -5.49 -10.38
C LYS A 557 25.55 -6.34 -10.40
N PHE A 558 24.39 -5.75 -10.72
CA PHE A 558 23.09 -6.41 -10.52
C PHE A 558 22.43 -6.87 -11.82
N CYS A 559 22.70 -6.27 -12.99
CA CYS A 559 22.11 -6.78 -14.24
C CYS A 559 22.49 -8.24 -14.53
N PRO A 560 23.73 -8.72 -14.32
CA PRO A 560 24.06 -10.13 -14.58
C PRO A 560 23.20 -11.07 -13.73
N GLY A 561 23.14 -10.86 -12.42
CA GLY A 561 22.34 -11.69 -11.52
C GLY A 561 20.83 -11.62 -11.80
N MET A 562 20.32 -10.45 -12.24
CA MET A 562 18.95 -10.36 -12.73
C MET A 562 18.75 -11.22 -13.98
N MET A 563 19.66 -11.17 -14.95
CA MET A 563 19.55 -11.99 -16.17
C MET A 563 19.66 -13.48 -15.87
N ASP A 564 20.51 -13.87 -14.91
CA ASP A 564 20.59 -15.25 -14.42
C ASP A 564 19.26 -15.69 -13.82
N GLU A 565 18.62 -14.84 -12.99
CA GLU A 565 17.30 -15.11 -12.43
C GLU A 565 16.20 -15.19 -13.51
N LEU A 566 16.23 -14.33 -14.54
CA LEU A 566 15.35 -14.45 -15.70
C LEU A 566 15.62 -15.72 -16.52
N SER A 567 16.78 -16.35 -16.39
CA SER A 567 17.09 -17.59 -17.10
C SER A 567 16.73 -18.84 -16.29
N GLU A 568 16.52 -18.68 -14.98
CA GLU A 568 16.15 -19.77 -14.08
C GLU A 568 14.68 -20.15 -14.31
N LEU A 569 14.47 -21.37 -14.81
CA LEU A 569 13.13 -21.95 -14.97
C LEU A 569 12.83 -22.84 -13.78
N ARG A 570 11.73 -22.52 -13.09
CA ARG A 570 11.18 -23.30 -11.98
C ARG A 570 9.77 -23.73 -12.32
N GLU A 571 9.34 -24.83 -11.71
CA GLU A 571 7.98 -25.36 -11.88
C GLU A 571 7.26 -25.32 -10.54
N PHE A 572 6.05 -24.76 -10.54
CA PHE A 572 5.17 -24.88 -9.38
C PHE A 572 4.65 -26.32 -9.27
N TYR A 573 5.09 -27.05 -8.26
CA TYR A 573 4.74 -28.46 -8.08
C TYR A 573 4.14 -28.72 -6.69
N ASP A 574 2.83 -29.02 -6.65
CA ASP A 574 2.08 -29.32 -5.42
C ASP A 574 1.08 -30.47 -5.67
N PRO A 575 1.58 -31.70 -5.88
CA PRO A 575 0.75 -32.84 -6.31
C PRO A 575 -0.27 -33.25 -5.23
N ASP A 576 0.06 -33.10 -3.96
CA ASP A 576 -0.82 -33.45 -2.85
C ASP A 576 -2.07 -32.56 -2.81
N THR A 577 -1.91 -31.26 -3.07
CA THR A 577 -3.04 -30.33 -3.15
C THR A 577 -3.86 -30.56 -4.41
N VAL A 578 -3.21 -30.80 -5.55
CA VAL A 578 -3.88 -31.15 -6.83
C VAL A 578 -4.74 -32.40 -6.66
N GLU A 579 -4.18 -33.44 -6.06
CA GLU A 579 -4.90 -34.69 -5.77
C GLU A 579 -6.11 -34.45 -4.88
N LEU A 580 -5.94 -33.68 -3.79
CA LEU A 580 -7.04 -33.30 -2.90
C LEU A 580 -8.16 -32.57 -3.64
N MET A 581 -7.84 -31.54 -4.44
CA MET A 581 -8.84 -30.75 -5.18
C MET A 581 -9.60 -31.61 -6.19
N ASN A 582 -8.89 -32.48 -6.92
CA ASN A 582 -9.49 -33.42 -7.86
C ASN A 582 -10.40 -34.41 -7.15
N TRP A 583 -9.96 -34.96 -6.01
CA TRP A 583 -10.78 -35.85 -5.19
C TRP A 583 -12.05 -35.15 -4.70
N ILE A 584 -11.96 -33.91 -4.18
CA ILE A 584 -13.14 -33.14 -3.74
C ILE A 584 -14.11 -32.96 -4.92
N LYS A 585 -13.60 -32.57 -6.09
CA LYS A 585 -14.43 -32.31 -7.28
C LYS A 585 -15.21 -33.54 -7.73
N SER A 586 -14.58 -34.72 -7.69
CA SER A 586 -15.16 -35.99 -8.15
C SER A 586 -15.99 -36.73 -7.10
N ASN A 587 -15.66 -36.62 -5.81
CA ASN A 587 -16.24 -37.47 -4.76
C ASN A 587 -17.17 -36.73 -3.78
N THR A 588 -17.31 -35.40 -3.90
CA THR A 588 -18.21 -34.62 -3.04
C THR A 588 -19.38 -34.00 -3.82
N PRO A 589 -20.59 -33.94 -3.23
CA PRO A 589 -21.72 -33.20 -3.81
C PRO A 589 -21.41 -31.72 -4.04
N LYS A 590 -22.02 -31.09 -5.06
CA LYS A 590 -21.81 -29.65 -5.36
C LYS A 590 -22.14 -28.70 -4.21
N LYS A 591 -23.11 -29.08 -3.36
CA LYS A 591 -23.54 -28.31 -2.17
C LYS A 591 -22.86 -28.76 -0.88
N ALA A 592 -21.79 -29.57 -0.97
CA ALA A 592 -21.07 -30.01 0.21
C ALA A 592 -20.39 -28.82 0.89
N VAL A 593 -20.50 -28.78 2.22
CA VAL A 593 -19.82 -27.82 3.09
C VAL A 593 -18.51 -28.44 3.57
N ILE A 594 -17.40 -27.72 3.35
CA ILE A 594 -16.05 -28.19 3.67
C ILE A 594 -15.43 -27.27 4.74
N ALA A 595 -14.86 -27.91 5.77
CA ALA A 595 -14.08 -27.25 6.82
C ALA A 595 -12.58 -27.57 6.70
N GLY A 596 -11.73 -26.63 7.11
CA GLY A 596 -10.27 -26.74 7.01
C GLY A 596 -9.59 -25.43 7.41
N SER A 597 -8.29 -25.28 7.10
CA SER A 597 -7.62 -23.99 7.30
C SER A 597 -8.19 -22.93 6.37
N MET A 598 -8.21 -21.67 6.83
CA MET A 598 -8.70 -20.56 6.01
C MET A 598 -7.90 -20.43 4.71
N GLN A 599 -6.58 -20.70 4.76
CA GLN A 599 -5.67 -20.61 3.61
C GLN A 599 -6.01 -21.63 2.52
N LEU A 600 -6.21 -22.90 2.90
CA LEU A 600 -6.56 -23.97 1.97
C LEU A 600 -7.97 -23.82 1.40
N LEU A 601 -8.94 -23.40 2.23
CA LEU A 601 -10.33 -23.30 1.81
C LEU A 601 -10.55 -22.28 0.68
N ALA A 602 -9.73 -21.24 0.56
CA ALA A 602 -9.78 -20.35 -0.59
C ALA A 602 -9.48 -21.09 -1.91
N GLY A 603 -8.48 -21.98 -1.90
CA GLY A 603 -8.16 -22.87 -3.02
C GLY A 603 -9.28 -23.88 -3.28
N VAL A 604 -9.88 -24.44 -2.24
CA VAL A 604 -11.06 -25.33 -2.36
C VAL A 604 -12.19 -24.62 -3.09
N LYS A 605 -12.52 -23.38 -2.71
CA LYS A 605 -13.58 -22.63 -3.38
C LYS A 605 -13.24 -22.36 -4.84
N LEU A 606 -12.02 -21.90 -5.13
CA LEU A 606 -11.61 -21.60 -6.50
C LEU A 606 -11.67 -22.85 -7.41
N CYS A 607 -11.05 -23.94 -6.97
CA CYS A 607 -10.86 -25.14 -7.80
C CYS A 607 -12.14 -26.00 -7.90
N THR A 608 -12.95 -26.02 -6.84
CA THR A 608 -14.06 -26.99 -6.70
C THR A 608 -15.44 -26.35 -6.60
N GLY A 609 -15.52 -25.06 -6.25
CA GLY A 609 -16.78 -24.34 -6.05
C GLY A 609 -17.63 -24.85 -4.87
N ARG A 610 -17.04 -25.59 -3.92
CA ARG A 610 -17.75 -26.07 -2.72
C ARG A 610 -17.92 -24.96 -1.68
N ILE A 611 -18.91 -25.15 -0.82
CA ILE A 611 -19.28 -24.17 0.20
C ILE A 611 -18.26 -24.23 1.33
N LEU A 612 -17.77 -23.08 1.78
CA LEU A 612 -16.75 -23.02 2.82
C LEU A 612 -17.35 -22.80 4.20
N THR A 613 -16.67 -23.30 5.22
CA THR A 613 -16.98 -22.89 6.59
C THR A 613 -16.35 -21.55 6.93
N ASN A 614 -15.08 -21.33 6.61
CA ASN A 614 -14.35 -20.08 6.84
C ASN A 614 -13.45 -19.74 5.65
N HIS A 615 -12.82 -18.57 5.67
CA HIS A 615 -11.97 -18.09 4.58
C HIS A 615 -10.98 -16.99 5.05
N PRO A 616 -9.93 -16.64 4.25
CA PRO A 616 -8.84 -15.76 4.69
C PRO A 616 -9.20 -14.32 5.03
N HIS A 617 -10.36 -13.82 4.58
CA HIS A 617 -10.81 -12.46 4.92
C HIS A 617 -11.26 -12.35 6.39
N TYR A 618 -10.30 -12.19 7.31
CA TYR A 618 -10.42 -12.31 8.78
C TYR A 618 -10.90 -11.03 9.51
N GLU A 619 -11.50 -10.08 8.79
CA GLU A 619 -11.85 -8.74 9.32
C GLU A 619 -13.18 -8.71 10.09
N ASP A 620 -14.08 -9.64 9.80
CA ASP A 620 -15.37 -9.73 10.47
C ASP A 620 -15.29 -10.49 11.80
N LYS A 621 -15.88 -9.93 12.86
CA LYS A 621 -15.85 -10.53 14.21
C LYS A 621 -16.48 -11.91 14.25
N SER A 622 -17.62 -12.10 13.57
CA SER A 622 -18.34 -13.36 13.62
C SER A 622 -17.60 -14.46 12.85
N LEU A 623 -16.89 -14.10 11.79
CA LEU A 623 -16.02 -15.02 11.05
C LEU A 623 -14.74 -15.37 11.82
N ARG A 624 -14.16 -14.44 12.58
CA ARG A 624 -13.03 -14.73 13.47
C ARG A 624 -13.40 -15.77 14.50
N GLU A 625 -14.52 -15.56 15.20
CA GLU A 625 -15.02 -16.52 16.18
C GLU A 625 -15.28 -17.87 15.52
N ARG A 626 -15.94 -17.89 14.36
CA ARG A 626 -16.18 -19.11 13.61
C ARG A 626 -14.89 -19.83 13.21
N THR A 627 -13.87 -19.10 12.77
CA THR A 627 -12.57 -19.68 12.41
C THR A 627 -11.88 -20.28 13.64
N LYS A 628 -11.89 -19.59 14.78
CA LYS A 628 -11.40 -20.10 16.06
C LYS A 628 -12.11 -21.39 16.47
N GLN A 629 -13.42 -21.48 16.24
CA GLN A 629 -14.22 -22.69 16.50
C GLN A 629 -13.86 -23.82 15.53
N VAL A 630 -13.75 -23.56 14.23
CA VAL A 630 -13.32 -24.57 13.23
C VAL A 630 -11.92 -25.10 13.53
N TYR A 631 -11.02 -24.24 14.01
CA TYR A 631 -9.65 -24.61 14.37
C TYR A 631 -9.53 -25.47 15.62
N GLN A 632 -10.62 -25.66 16.40
CA GLN A 632 -10.62 -26.59 17.54
C GLN A 632 -10.28 -28.04 17.14
N VAL A 633 -10.35 -28.39 15.85
CA VAL A 633 -9.83 -29.66 15.33
C VAL A 633 -8.32 -29.86 15.59
N TYR A 634 -7.57 -28.78 15.81
CA TYR A 634 -6.15 -28.83 16.16
C TYR A 634 -5.90 -28.74 17.68
N ALA A 635 -6.95 -28.58 18.50
CA ALA A 635 -6.86 -28.41 19.95
C ALA A 635 -6.98 -29.75 20.71
N LYS A 636 -6.78 -29.70 22.03
CA LYS A 636 -7.00 -30.82 22.97
C LYS A 636 -8.46 -30.89 23.41
N ARG A 637 -9.33 -31.49 22.58
CA ARG A 637 -10.79 -31.53 22.74
C ARG A 637 -11.35 -32.93 22.47
N SER A 638 -12.53 -33.22 23.06
CA SER A 638 -13.27 -34.47 22.84
C SER A 638 -13.79 -34.57 21.41
N PRO A 639 -13.95 -35.79 20.85
CA PRO A 639 -14.55 -35.95 19.53
C PRO A 639 -16.00 -35.48 19.44
N GLU A 640 -16.76 -35.59 20.52
CA GLU A 640 -18.15 -35.14 20.64
C GLU A 640 -18.24 -33.61 20.48
N ASP A 641 -17.39 -32.87 21.20
CA ASP A 641 -17.36 -31.40 21.15
C ASP A 641 -17.00 -30.92 19.75
N VAL A 642 -15.93 -31.47 19.16
CA VAL A 642 -15.48 -31.09 17.81
C VAL A 642 -16.54 -31.42 16.77
N TYR A 643 -17.21 -32.57 16.88
CA TYR A 643 -18.32 -32.93 16.00
C TYR A 643 -19.48 -31.94 16.11
N SER A 644 -19.89 -31.58 17.34
CA SER A 644 -20.94 -30.60 17.61
C SER A 644 -20.62 -29.23 17.00
N ILE A 645 -19.40 -28.74 17.21
CA ILE A 645 -18.92 -27.47 16.64
C ILE A 645 -18.99 -27.49 15.11
N LEU A 646 -18.42 -28.50 14.46
CA LEU A 646 -18.42 -28.57 12.99
C LEU A 646 -19.84 -28.71 12.43
N ARG A 647 -20.72 -29.44 13.12
CA ARG A 647 -22.13 -29.59 12.74
C ARG A 647 -22.92 -28.30 12.88
N SER A 648 -22.62 -27.46 13.87
CA SER A 648 -23.25 -26.14 14.03
C SER A 648 -23.06 -25.24 12.80
N PHE A 649 -21.99 -25.46 12.03
CA PHE A 649 -21.70 -24.78 10.77
C PHE A 649 -22.12 -25.57 9.52
N GLY A 650 -22.88 -26.66 9.67
CA GLY A 650 -23.39 -27.45 8.55
C GLY A 650 -22.31 -28.28 7.83
N THR A 651 -21.13 -28.47 8.43
CA THR A 651 -19.97 -29.14 7.82
C THR A 651 -20.31 -30.57 7.40
N ASN A 652 -19.98 -30.95 6.16
CA ASN A 652 -20.10 -32.34 5.69
C ASN A 652 -18.76 -33.06 5.71
N TYR A 653 -17.68 -32.35 5.37
CA TYR A 653 -16.32 -32.86 5.33
C TYR A 653 -15.37 -31.90 6.05
N VAL A 654 -14.40 -32.44 6.77
CA VAL A 654 -13.31 -31.68 7.40
C VAL A 654 -11.97 -32.16 6.87
N ILE A 655 -11.12 -31.22 6.48
CA ILE A 655 -9.75 -31.45 6.02
C ILE A 655 -8.82 -31.14 7.18
N LEU A 656 -7.97 -32.11 7.54
CA LEU A 656 -6.89 -31.95 8.50
C LEU A 656 -5.56 -31.89 7.76
N GLU A 657 -4.70 -30.97 8.19
CA GLU A 657 -3.39 -30.71 7.60
C GLU A 657 -2.28 -31.11 8.57
N ASP A 658 -1.36 -31.95 8.10
CA ASP A 658 -0.24 -32.40 8.92
C ASP A 658 0.75 -31.28 9.22
N SER A 659 0.88 -30.32 8.29
CA SER A 659 1.69 -29.10 8.45
C SER A 659 1.24 -28.25 9.65
N ILE A 660 -0.06 -28.26 9.98
CA ILE A 660 -0.65 -27.52 11.10
C ILE A 660 -0.63 -28.38 12.37
N CYS A 661 -1.05 -29.65 12.28
CA CYS A 661 -1.13 -30.53 13.44
C CYS A 661 0.26 -30.74 14.10
N TYR A 662 1.30 -30.87 13.27
CA TYR A 662 2.68 -31.09 13.70
C TYR A 662 3.58 -29.88 13.50
N GLU A 663 3.03 -28.68 13.45
CA GLU A 663 3.78 -27.46 13.15
C GLU A 663 5.04 -27.30 14.04
N ARG A 664 6.18 -27.09 13.38
CA ARG A 664 7.50 -26.85 14.03
C ARG A 664 8.15 -25.53 13.65
N ARG A 665 7.59 -24.79 12.68
CA ARG A 665 8.17 -23.53 12.21
C ARG A 665 8.19 -22.47 13.31
N HIS A 666 7.06 -22.29 13.98
CA HIS A 666 6.94 -21.32 15.07
C HIS A 666 7.47 -21.88 16.39
N SER A 667 8.10 -20.99 17.17
CA SER A 667 8.51 -21.28 18.54
C SER A 667 7.29 -21.59 19.43
N ARG A 668 7.54 -22.27 20.55
CA ARG A 668 6.51 -22.58 21.54
C ARG A 668 5.81 -21.29 21.98
N GLY A 669 4.47 -21.29 21.99
CA GLY A 669 3.65 -20.11 22.27
C GLY A 669 3.18 -19.36 21.04
N CYS A 670 3.73 -19.65 19.85
CA CYS A 670 3.32 -19.03 18.59
C CYS A 670 2.83 -20.00 17.51
N ARG A 671 2.79 -21.31 17.80
CA ARG A 671 2.19 -22.31 16.92
C ARG A 671 0.67 -22.23 17.03
N LEU A 672 -0.06 -22.51 15.95
CA LEU A 672 -1.53 -22.41 15.98
C LEU A 672 -2.15 -23.24 17.13
N ARG A 673 -1.62 -24.46 17.33
CA ARG A 673 -2.03 -25.36 18.41
C ARG A 673 -1.75 -24.82 19.81
N ASP A 674 -0.64 -24.10 20.00
CA ASP A 674 -0.28 -23.51 21.28
C ASP A 674 -1.23 -22.35 21.60
N LEU A 675 -1.57 -21.54 20.58
CA LEU A 675 -2.55 -20.45 20.71
C LEU A 675 -3.94 -20.98 21.09
N LEU A 676 -4.35 -22.10 20.50
CA LEU A 676 -5.62 -22.77 20.83
C LEU A 676 -5.60 -23.35 22.25
N ASP A 677 -4.47 -23.93 22.69
CA ASP A 677 -4.33 -24.46 24.04
C ASP A 677 -4.44 -23.33 25.07
N ILE A 678 -3.71 -22.21 24.90
CA ILE A 678 -3.83 -21.03 25.77
C ILE A 678 -5.26 -20.48 25.79
N ALA A 679 -5.89 -20.36 24.61
CA ALA A 679 -7.25 -19.84 24.49
C ALA A 679 -8.30 -20.73 25.16
N ASN A 680 -8.02 -22.03 25.31
CA ASN A 680 -8.85 -22.99 26.02
C ASN A 680 -8.46 -23.16 27.50
N GLY A 681 -7.44 -22.45 28.00
CA GLY A 681 -6.94 -22.59 29.37
C GLY A 681 -6.12 -23.86 29.61
N HIS A 682 -5.54 -24.44 28.55
CA HIS A 682 -4.77 -25.66 28.59
C HIS A 682 -3.26 -25.41 28.52
N VAL A 683 -2.49 -26.31 29.15
CA VAL A 683 -1.04 -26.36 29.08
C VAL A 683 -0.58 -26.72 27.65
N MET A 684 0.39 -25.95 27.13
CA MET A 684 0.99 -26.14 25.81
C MET A 684 1.94 -27.35 25.77
N ASP A 685 2.10 -27.95 24.59
CA ASP A 685 3.03 -29.07 24.38
C ASP A 685 4.50 -28.63 24.33
N GLY A 686 5.39 -29.54 24.75
CA GLY A 686 6.85 -29.36 24.71
C GLY A 686 7.44 -28.67 25.94
N LEU A 687 8.78 -28.65 25.99
CA LEU A 687 9.54 -28.08 27.10
C LEU A 687 9.37 -26.55 27.16
N GLY A 688 9.12 -26.02 28.35
CA GLY A 688 9.05 -24.60 28.64
C GLY A 688 8.06 -24.28 29.77
N GLU A 689 8.15 -23.07 30.32
CA GLU A 689 7.26 -22.62 31.39
C GLU A 689 5.84 -22.35 30.85
N ASN A 690 4.83 -22.64 31.65
CA ASN A 690 3.43 -22.32 31.36
C ASN A 690 2.97 -21.25 32.34
N GLU A 691 1.99 -20.45 31.94
CA GLU A 691 1.31 -19.58 32.89
C GLU A 691 0.66 -20.43 34.01
N PRO A 692 0.77 -20.02 35.28
CA PRO A 692 0.44 -20.87 36.43
C PRO A 692 -1.04 -21.22 36.54
N ASP A 693 -1.92 -20.53 35.83
CA ASP A 693 -3.36 -20.76 35.80
C ASP A 693 -3.80 -21.77 34.73
N LEU A 694 -2.91 -22.19 33.83
CA LEU A 694 -3.21 -23.18 32.79
C LEU A 694 -3.30 -24.59 33.37
N LYS A 695 -4.30 -25.37 32.93
CA LYS A 695 -4.56 -26.73 33.39
C LYS A 695 -4.18 -27.78 32.36
N ALA A 696 -3.84 -28.99 32.80
CA ALA A 696 -3.71 -30.11 31.87
C ALA A 696 -5.07 -30.46 31.27
N SER A 697 -5.13 -30.71 29.96
CA SER A 697 -6.37 -31.17 29.31
C SER A 697 -6.63 -32.63 29.66
N LEU A 698 -7.91 -32.97 29.86
CA LEU A 698 -8.39 -34.34 30.02
C LEU A 698 -8.34 -35.13 28.71
N TYR A 699 -8.33 -34.41 27.58
CA TYR A 699 -8.35 -35.01 26.26
C TYR A 699 -7.00 -34.85 25.55
N PRO A 700 -6.58 -35.88 24.81
CA PRO A 700 -5.45 -35.77 23.89
C PRO A 700 -5.75 -34.81 22.72
N ARG A 701 -4.72 -34.51 21.92
CA ARG A 701 -4.86 -33.62 20.75
C ARG A 701 -5.69 -34.29 19.65
N PHE A 702 -6.77 -33.63 19.23
CA PHE A 702 -7.75 -34.22 18.32
C PHE A 702 -7.13 -34.64 16.97
N CYS A 703 -6.37 -33.76 16.33
CA CYS A 703 -5.78 -34.02 15.01
C CYS A 703 -4.79 -35.20 14.97
N GLU A 704 -4.25 -35.60 16.12
CA GLU A 704 -3.36 -36.76 16.25
C GLU A 704 -4.15 -38.04 16.51
N GLU A 705 -5.08 -38.03 17.46
CA GLU A 705 -5.84 -39.21 17.87
C GLU A 705 -6.83 -39.69 16.81
N ILE A 706 -7.46 -38.79 16.06
CA ILE A 706 -8.42 -39.17 15.01
C ILE A 706 -7.79 -40.07 13.94
N LYS A 707 -6.46 -40.05 13.79
CA LYS A 707 -5.74 -40.91 12.84
C LYS A 707 -5.65 -42.37 13.30
N LYS A 708 -5.82 -42.64 14.60
CA LYS A 708 -5.77 -43.99 15.18
C LYS A 708 -7.05 -44.80 14.96
N ASN A 709 -8.09 -44.20 14.36
CA ASN A 709 -9.39 -44.84 14.08
C ASN A 709 -10.03 -45.52 15.31
N LEU A 710 -9.91 -44.90 16.48
CA LEU A 710 -10.57 -45.36 17.71
C LEU A 710 -12.10 -45.29 17.56
N SER A 711 -12.82 -46.19 18.24
CA SER A 711 -14.28 -46.30 18.16
C SER A 711 -15.01 -45.01 18.54
N SER A 712 -14.50 -44.28 19.54
CA SER A 712 -15.00 -42.97 19.98
C SER A 712 -14.95 -41.90 18.89
N TYR A 713 -13.98 -41.97 17.98
CA TYR A 713 -13.87 -41.04 16.85
C TYR A 713 -14.65 -41.54 15.63
N SER A 714 -14.61 -42.85 15.35
CA SER A 714 -15.24 -43.43 14.15
C SER A 714 -16.76 -43.31 14.15
N MET A 715 -17.38 -43.17 15.33
CA MET A 715 -18.81 -42.89 15.47
C MET A 715 -19.22 -41.56 14.82
N TYR A 716 -18.34 -40.55 14.88
CA TYR A 716 -18.61 -39.20 14.38
C TYR A 716 -17.93 -38.90 13.05
N PHE A 717 -16.75 -39.50 12.80
CA PHE A 717 -15.87 -39.18 11.68
C PHE A 717 -15.46 -40.44 10.92
N THR A 718 -15.67 -40.45 9.61
CA THR A 718 -15.22 -41.52 8.72
C THR A 718 -14.16 -40.97 7.78
N ARG A 719 -12.94 -41.52 7.81
CA ARG A 719 -11.88 -41.13 6.87
C ARG A 719 -12.25 -41.55 5.46
N VAL A 720 -12.23 -40.60 4.51
CA VAL A 720 -12.67 -40.81 3.12
C VAL A 720 -11.58 -40.47 2.10
N PHE A 721 -10.54 -39.74 2.50
CA PHE A 721 -9.36 -39.47 1.70
C PHE A 721 -8.14 -39.31 2.60
N GLN A 722 -6.98 -39.72 2.08
CA GLN A 722 -5.70 -39.53 2.73
C GLN A 722 -4.61 -39.47 1.65
N ASN A 723 -3.74 -38.47 1.74
CA ASN A 723 -2.45 -38.47 1.08
C ASN A 723 -1.34 -38.09 2.07
N LYS A 724 -0.17 -37.67 1.59
CA LYS A 724 0.98 -37.37 2.47
C LYS A 724 0.74 -36.15 3.35
N THR A 725 -0.06 -35.19 2.90
CA THR A 725 -0.23 -33.89 3.56
C THR A 725 -1.62 -33.71 4.19
N PHE A 726 -2.66 -34.31 3.58
CA PHE A 726 -4.06 -34.07 3.92
C PHE A 726 -4.81 -35.35 4.30
N HIS A 727 -5.67 -35.23 5.31
CA HIS A 727 -6.64 -36.26 5.69
C HIS A 727 -8.04 -35.66 5.66
N VAL A 728 -8.96 -36.27 4.91
CA VAL A 728 -10.36 -35.82 4.85
C VAL A 728 -11.26 -36.79 5.58
N TYR A 729 -12.06 -36.24 6.48
CA TYR A 729 -13.04 -36.97 7.25
C TYR A 729 -14.45 -36.50 6.90
N LYS A 730 -15.33 -37.46 6.59
CA LYS A 730 -16.76 -37.24 6.43
C LYS A 730 -17.43 -37.33 7.79
N LEU A 731 -18.26 -36.34 8.12
CA LEU A 731 -19.00 -36.35 9.38
C LEU A 731 -20.24 -37.25 9.25
N ALA A 732 -20.55 -38.01 10.30
CA ALA A 732 -21.76 -38.84 10.41
C ALA A 732 -23.01 -37.95 10.39
N LYS A 733 -24.01 -38.25 9.54
CA LYS A 733 -25.27 -37.47 9.55
C LYS A 733 -26.02 -37.78 10.84
N HIS A 734 -26.62 -36.78 11.49
CA HIS A 734 -27.66 -37.06 12.49
C HIS A 734 -28.73 -37.93 11.80
N LYS A 735 -28.99 -39.10 12.38
CA LYS A 735 -30.16 -39.89 12.01
C LYS A 735 -31.42 -39.13 12.41
#